data_AF-A0AAD8ATK6-F1
#
_entry.id   AF-A0AAD8ATK6-F1
#
_cell.length_a   1.000
_cell.length_b   1.000
_cell.length_c   1.000
_cell.angle_alpha   90.00
_cell.angle_beta   90.00
_cell.angle_gamma   90.00
#
_symmetry.space_group_name_H-M   'P 1'
#
loop_
_entity.id
_entity.type
_entity.pdbx_description
1 polymer ?
#
loop_
_entity_poly.entity_id
_entity_poly.type
_entity_poly.pdbx_seq_one_letter_code
_entity_poly.pdbx_strand_id
1 'polypeptide(L)'
;MVCFGFSKMISPALYGMTIMFLAIFLFSCLSQSSPLATPVSGCPEGLWGNNCQYRCDAGCKLGCKQNDGKCHGGCKPGWTGKNCDKLCTDYFYGFNCKSSCGHCYEEKPCNVVTGKCTDGCLPGWQGDKCLEGCKPYTYGANCNNTCGHCRLNQACNAVTGRCSAGCDRGWLGTTCEQACEKGFHGVDCVDRCGHCKANTTCDHVTGKCDSGCAPGWTGLMCTELCRPGLFGPNCQATCGSCLIGSCDHMTGECNGGCARGFHGPQCKEAELLDLVPLPTSRFRINEISGCPSGFYGENCSLACGRCQKQTSCDPVNGICKDGCASGFYGVHCFQNCTAGTYGESCKFLCGRCLSGTTCDVQTGICLSRCEDGWEGDRCDTGVQRTSNTFHTSPTFPVLIICLVAAVILISVFLTYFVVVRPRKTALRRLYNTSSNEHLSNTYEQIVGSPWELQRGQLSLSNELLGNGQFGQVKRGHVKINGVKVPVAIKSLKDNASAKDKRDFLNELSILKRVGKHENVVCLVGACHIKGVMYVAMEYAKHGDLRTFLRHSRRLTSVHEYDNTTSPSLHTALRPQSLIKLSLGTAKGLKHLADKQIIHRDVAARNVLLGEKLVAKIADFGLSKNDQTYVKTSSTRVPIRWMAVESLFNNTYTLQSDVWSFGVLLWEIFTLGGTPYSSIDSQQLFSYLKDGHRLRKPRLCDQDMYGMMLQCWNDVPERRPTIDELTARLQRMLENSQVYMNITVQEESFYSEIDHDRENSNSNSS
;
A
#
# COMPACT_ATOMS: atom_id res chain seq x y z
N MET A 1 22.72 -20.80 -60.94
CA MET A 1 23.37 -20.27 -62.16
C MET A 1 23.83 -21.47 -62.99
N VAL A 2 23.85 -21.46 -64.32
CA VAL A 2 24.49 -20.44 -65.18
C VAL A 2 23.75 -20.34 -66.53
N CYS A 3 23.38 -19.11 -66.94
CA CYS A 3 23.34 -18.78 -68.36
C CYS A 3 24.78 -18.56 -68.82
N PHE A 4 25.39 -19.51 -69.53
CA PHE A 4 26.60 -19.40 -70.36
C PHE A 4 27.12 -20.79 -70.79
N GLY A 5 27.63 -20.90 -72.01
CA GLY A 5 28.92 -21.57 -72.22
C GLY A 5 28.98 -23.06 -72.60
N PHE A 6 28.49 -23.39 -73.80
CA PHE A 6 29.07 -24.39 -74.74
C PHE A 6 29.22 -25.91 -74.39
N SER A 7 28.68 -26.70 -75.32
CA SER A 7 29.17 -27.99 -75.86
C SER A 7 28.94 -29.34 -75.16
N LYS A 8 28.02 -30.12 -75.79
CA LYS A 8 28.07 -31.57 -76.09
C LYS A 8 28.07 -32.58 -74.91
N MET A 9 27.40 -33.75 -74.97
CA MET A 9 26.43 -34.35 -75.92
C MET A 9 25.77 -35.58 -75.25
N ILE A 10 24.49 -35.89 -75.59
CA ILE A 10 23.81 -37.22 -75.45
C ILE A 10 23.57 -37.71 -73.98
N SER A 11 22.37 -37.85 -73.37
CA SER A 11 20.98 -38.27 -73.78
C SER A 11 20.79 -39.82 -73.87
N PRO A 12 19.60 -40.44 -73.67
CA PRO A 12 18.29 -39.96 -73.16
C PRO A 12 17.57 -40.87 -72.09
N ALA A 13 16.44 -40.34 -71.56
CA ALA A 13 15.12 -40.98 -71.22
C ALA A 13 15.01 -42.31 -70.40
N LEU A 14 14.02 -42.58 -69.54
CA LEU A 14 12.61 -42.16 -69.34
C LEU A 14 11.59 -42.81 -70.32
N TYR A 15 10.32 -42.92 -69.89
CA TYR A 15 9.20 -43.75 -70.44
C TYR A 15 9.27 -45.26 -70.09
N GLY A 16 8.15 -45.97 -69.93
CA GLY A 16 6.74 -45.58 -70.03
C GLY A 16 5.81 -46.75 -69.64
N MET A 17 4.50 -46.48 -69.54
CA MET A 17 3.49 -47.52 -69.21
C MET A 17 3.18 -48.47 -70.39
N THR A 18 2.37 -49.48 -70.07
CA THR A 18 1.41 -50.23 -70.92
C THR A 18 1.82 -51.52 -71.67
N ILE A 19 0.94 -52.51 -71.46
CA ILE A 19 0.51 -53.62 -72.35
C ILE A 19 1.29 -54.94 -72.29
N MET A 20 0.50 -56.02 -72.27
CA MET A 20 0.90 -57.44 -72.28
C MET A 20 1.71 -57.81 -73.53
N PHE A 21 2.51 -58.88 -73.48
CA PHE A 21 2.25 -60.15 -74.18
C PHE A 21 3.32 -61.21 -73.80
N LEU A 22 2.89 -62.48 -73.82
CA LEU A 22 3.61 -63.75 -74.10
C LEU A 22 5.06 -63.65 -74.67
N ALA A 23 6.02 -64.56 -74.46
CA ALA A 23 6.03 -65.94 -73.94
C ALA A 23 7.50 -66.37 -73.59
N ILE A 24 7.78 -67.15 -72.52
CA ILE A 24 8.07 -68.62 -72.52
C ILE A 24 9.55 -69.05 -72.82
N PHE A 25 10.04 -70.06 -72.05
CA PHE A 25 11.25 -70.91 -72.22
C PHE A 25 12.64 -70.29 -71.89
N LEU A 26 13.61 -71.02 -71.25
CA LEU A 26 13.62 -72.32 -70.53
C LEU A 26 14.94 -72.50 -69.72
N PHE A 27 15.02 -73.57 -68.92
CA PHE A 27 16.22 -74.20 -68.30
C PHE A 27 16.93 -73.44 -67.14
N SER A 28 17.27 -74.04 -65.99
CA SER A 28 17.21 -75.46 -65.52
C SER A 28 17.10 -75.58 -63.99
N CYS A 29 16.51 -76.70 -63.51
CA CYS A 29 16.92 -77.57 -62.36
C CYS A 29 17.55 -76.99 -61.07
N LEU A 30 17.31 -77.49 -59.86
CA LEU A 30 16.52 -78.64 -59.35
C LEU A 30 16.46 -78.54 -57.80
N SER A 31 15.31 -78.74 -57.15
CA SER A 31 15.19 -79.53 -55.89
C SER A 31 13.77 -79.63 -55.32
N GLN A 32 13.22 -80.85 -55.39
CA GLN A 32 12.47 -81.58 -54.35
C GLN A 32 11.09 -81.10 -53.83
N SER A 33 10.06 -81.83 -54.30
CA SER A 33 8.94 -82.45 -53.55
C SER A 33 7.91 -81.61 -52.77
N SER A 34 6.75 -81.42 -53.41
CA SER A 34 5.40 -81.97 -53.07
C SER A 34 4.92 -82.07 -51.60
N PRO A 35 3.58 -82.03 -51.36
CA PRO A 35 2.51 -81.31 -52.06
C PRO A 35 1.65 -80.45 -51.08
N LEU A 36 0.89 -79.46 -51.58
CA LEU A 36 -0.16 -78.82 -50.78
C LEU A 36 -1.51 -78.79 -51.51
N ALA A 37 -2.57 -79.07 -50.73
CA ALA A 37 -3.96 -79.08 -51.17
C ALA A 37 -4.61 -77.68 -51.08
N THR A 38 -5.70 -77.49 -51.83
CA THR A 38 -6.79 -76.52 -51.55
C THR A 38 -7.37 -76.73 -50.14
N PRO A 39 -7.91 -75.73 -49.40
CA PRO A 39 -9.02 -74.81 -49.78
C PRO A 39 -8.72 -73.34 -49.36
N VAL A 40 -9.61 -72.34 -49.15
CA VAL A 40 -11.10 -72.20 -49.02
C VAL A 40 -11.54 -70.83 -49.59
N SER A 41 -12.84 -70.65 -49.86
CA SER A 41 -13.51 -69.34 -50.05
C SER A 41 -13.65 -68.53 -48.75
N GLY A 42 -13.72 -67.20 -48.85
CA GLY A 42 -14.02 -66.30 -47.72
C GLY A 42 -15.46 -66.44 -47.17
N CYS A 43 -15.73 -65.78 -46.05
CA CYS A 43 -17.04 -65.83 -45.38
C CYS A 43 -18.09 -64.93 -46.06
N PRO A 44 -19.40 -65.23 -45.92
CA PRO A 44 -20.46 -64.29 -46.28
C PRO A 44 -20.36 -62.98 -45.50
N GLU A 45 -20.87 -61.88 -46.06
CA GLU A 45 -20.91 -60.59 -45.37
C GLU A 45 -21.64 -60.69 -44.02
N GLY A 46 -21.08 -60.07 -42.99
CA GLY A 46 -21.62 -60.12 -41.63
C GLY A 46 -21.19 -61.33 -40.80
N LEU A 47 -20.35 -62.23 -41.34
CA LEU A 47 -19.80 -63.41 -40.64
C LEU A 47 -18.26 -63.43 -40.63
N TRP A 48 -17.66 -64.03 -39.60
CA TRP A 48 -16.21 -64.15 -39.44
C TRP A 48 -15.76 -65.41 -38.66
N GLY A 49 -14.45 -65.67 -38.73
CA GLY A 49 -13.77 -66.77 -38.03
C GLY A 49 -13.78 -68.09 -38.81
N ASN A 50 -13.16 -69.13 -38.22
CA ASN A 50 -13.12 -70.46 -38.83
C ASN A 50 -14.55 -70.97 -39.06
N ASN A 51 -14.84 -71.42 -40.29
CA ASN A 51 -16.17 -71.81 -40.76
C ASN A 51 -17.27 -70.74 -40.62
N CYS A 52 -16.91 -69.46 -40.50
CA CYS A 52 -17.85 -68.32 -40.51
C CYS A 52 -18.89 -68.37 -39.37
N GLN A 53 -18.52 -68.99 -38.25
CA GLN A 53 -19.43 -69.32 -37.14
C GLN A 53 -19.82 -68.11 -36.26
N TYR A 54 -19.11 -66.98 -36.37
CA TYR A 54 -19.39 -65.77 -35.58
C TYR A 54 -20.02 -64.68 -36.44
N ARG A 55 -21.01 -63.98 -35.90
CA ARG A 55 -21.56 -62.75 -36.52
C ARG A 55 -20.68 -61.55 -36.17
N CYS A 56 -20.63 -60.58 -37.09
CA CYS A 56 -20.11 -59.25 -36.79
C CYS A 56 -20.97 -58.58 -35.71
N ASP A 57 -20.32 -57.84 -34.80
CA ASP A 57 -21.04 -57.18 -33.71
C ASP A 57 -21.97 -56.06 -34.22
N ALA A 58 -23.09 -55.86 -33.53
CA ALA A 58 -24.01 -54.77 -33.78
C ALA A 58 -23.32 -53.39 -33.62
N GLY A 59 -22.29 -53.29 -32.77
CA GLY A 59 -21.44 -52.12 -32.60
C GLY A 59 -20.56 -51.77 -33.81
N CYS A 60 -20.33 -52.68 -34.77
CA CYS A 60 -19.54 -52.39 -35.97
C CYS A 60 -20.21 -51.32 -36.88
N LYS A 61 -19.44 -50.33 -37.34
CA LYS A 61 -19.97 -49.26 -38.22
C LYS A 61 -20.28 -49.73 -39.65
N LEU A 62 -19.39 -50.50 -40.27
CA LEU A 62 -19.51 -50.97 -41.67
C LEU A 62 -19.27 -52.50 -41.78
N GLY A 63 -19.84 -53.28 -40.87
CA GLY A 63 -19.56 -54.72 -40.76
C GLY A 63 -18.14 -55.01 -40.24
N CYS A 64 -17.68 -56.25 -40.39
CA CYS A 64 -16.39 -56.70 -39.86
C CYS A 64 -15.61 -57.60 -40.84
N LYS A 65 -14.30 -57.66 -40.61
CA LYS A 65 -13.39 -58.50 -41.38
C LYS A 65 -13.67 -59.98 -41.13
N GLN A 66 -13.76 -60.74 -42.23
CA GLN A 66 -14.07 -62.18 -42.22
C GLN A 66 -13.04 -63.04 -41.46
N ASN A 67 -11.78 -62.59 -41.35
CA ASN A 67 -10.70 -63.38 -40.75
C ASN A 67 -10.51 -63.14 -39.24
N ASP A 68 -10.63 -61.90 -38.76
CA ASP A 68 -10.34 -61.53 -37.36
C ASP A 68 -11.49 -60.84 -36.61
N GLY A 69 -12.63 -60.61 -37.26
CA GLY A 69 -13.81 -59.98 -36.67
C GLY A 69 -13.67 -58.46 -36.43
N LYS A 70 -12.56 -57.85 -36.85
CA LYS A 70 -12.31 -56.43 -36.62
C LYS A 70 -13.24 -55.57 -37.47
N CYS A 71 -13.96 -54.64 -36.85
CA CYS A 71 -14.96 -53.82 -37.56
C CYS A 71 -14.33 -52.88 -38.62
N HIS A 72 -14.94 -52.83 -39.79
CA HIS A 72 -14.58 -51.85 -40.83
C HIS A 72 -15.09 -50.46 -40.42
N GLY A 73 -14.23 -49.45 -40.53
CA GLY A 73 -14.55 -48.07 -40.09
C GLY A 73 -14.66 -47.88 -38.58
N GLY A 74 -14.31 -48.89 -37.77
CA GLY A 74 -14.41 -48.85 -36.30
C GLY A 74 -15.83 -49.00 -35.77
N CYS A 75 -16.03 -48.54 -34.54
CA CYS A 75 -17.27 -48.69 -33.79
C CYS A 75 -18.25 -47.54 -34.01
N LYS A 76 -19.54 -47.86 -33.92
CA LYS A 76 -20.64 -46.89 -33.79
C LYS A 76 -20.52 -46.09 -32.48
N PRO A 77 -21.22 -44.95 -32.34
CA PRO A 77 -21.23 -44.21 -31.09
C PRO A 77 -21.78 -45.04 -29.93
N GLY A 78 -21.14 -44.95 -28.76
CA GLY A 78 -21.49 -45.77 -27.60
C GLY A 78 -20.79 -47.13 -27.51
N TRP A 79 -19.98 -47.51 -28.50
CA TRP A 79 -19.31 -48.82 -28.58
C TRP A 79 -17.79 -48.70 -28.76
N THR A 80 -17.05 -49.66 -28.20
CA THR A 80 -15.59 -49.80 -28.23
C THR A 80 -15.16 -51.28 -28.15
N GLY A 81 -13.86 -51.54 -28.16
CA GLY A 81 -13.28 -52.89 -28.26
C GLY A 81 -12.80 -53.22 -29.67
N LYS A 82 -11.98 -54.27 -29.80
CA LYS A 82 -11.37 -54.67 -31.09
C LYS A 82 -12.43 -55.02 -32.14
N ASN A 83 -13.54 -55.61 -31.69
CA ASN A 83 -14.66 -56.03 -32.52
C ASN A 83 -15.95 -55.26 -32.18
N CYS A 84 -15.82 -54.11 -31.48
CA CYS A 84 -16.93 -53.24 -31.05
C CYS A 84 -17.98 -53.92 -30.16
N ASP A 85 -17.53 -54.93 -29.41
CA ASP A 85 -18.26 -55.85 -28.53
C ASP A 85 -18.59 -55.25 -27.14
N LYS A 86 -18.12 -54.04 -26.84
CA LYS A 86 -18.24 -53.41 -25.52
C LYS A 86 -18.89 -52.05 -25.64
N LEU A 87 -19.75 -51.70 -24.68
CA LEU A 87 -20.20 -50.32 -24.51
C LEU A 87 -19.03 -49.42 -24.06
N CYS A 88 -19.17 -48.11 -24.24
CA CYS A 88 -18.25 -47.16 -23.61
C CYS A 88 -18.18 -47.39 -22.10
N THR A 89 -16.98 -47.32 -21.56
CA THR A 89 -16.76 -47.15 -20.12
C THR A 89 -17.36 -45.82 -19.67
N ASP A 90 -17.73 -45.75 -18.40
CA ASP A 90 -18.21 -44.51 -17.77
C ASP A 90 -17.28 -43.34 -18.08
N TYR A 91 -17.86 -42.14 -18.22
CA TYR A 91 -17.20 -40.90 -18.60
C TYR A 91 -16.68 -40.80 -20.05
N PHE A 92 -16.95 -41.78 -20.92
CA PHE A 92 -16.60 -41.72 -22.34
C PHE A 92 -17.82 -41.92 -23.26
N TYR A 93 -17.80 -41.25 -24.43
CA TYR A 93 -18.89 -41.28 -25.40
C TYR A 93 -18.41 -41.19 -26.86
N GLY A 94 -19.34 -41.39 -27.79
CA GLY A 94 -19.12 -41.16 -29.22
C GLY A 94 -18.45 -42.32 -29.94
N PHE A 95 -18.01 -42.10 -31.18
CA PHE A 95 -17.43 -43.15 -32.03
C PHE A 95 -16.14 -43.74 -31.42
N ASN A 96 -16.13 -45.05 -31.17
CA ASN A 96 -15.02 -45.74 -30.47
C ASN A 96 -14.75 -45.17 -29.06
N CYS A 97 -15.72 -44.47 -28.45
CA CYS A 97 -15.62 -43.88 -27.11
C CYS A 97 -14.43 -42.92 -26.93
N LYS A 98 -14.07 -42.18 -27.99
CA LYS A 98 -12.90 -41.28 -28.00
C LYS A 98 -13.11 -39.91 -27.35
N SER A 99 -14.34 -39.56 -26.98
CA SER A 99 -14.66 -38.27 -26.36
C SER A 99 -14.98 -38.47 -24.88
N SER A 100 -14.35 -37.69 -24.00
CA SER A 100 -14.69 -37.64 -22.58
C SER A 100 -15.96 -36.82 -22.34
N CYS A 101 -16.74 -37.20 -21.32
CA CYS A 101 -17.85 -36.41 -20.81
C CYS A 101 -17.36 -35.06 -20.26
N GLY A 102 -18.19 -34.02 -20.35
CA GLY A 102 -17.94 -32.74 -19.68
C GLY A 102 -18.36 -32.77 -18.21
N HIS A 103 -18.51 -31.58 -17.63
CA HIS A 103 -18.75 -31.38 -16.20
C HIS A 103 -20.23 -31.64 -15.80
N CYS A 104 -20.69 -32.87 -15.98
CA CYS A 104 -22.03 -33.31 -15.58
C CYS A 104 -22.22 -33.27 -14.05
N TYR A 105 -23.43 -32.95 -13.61
CA TYR A 105 -23.82 -32.88 -12.20
C TYR A 105 -23.55 -34.19 -11.44
N GLU A 106 -23.12 -34.08 -10.17
CA GLU A 106 -22.80 -35.22 -9.28
C GLU A 106 -21.79 -36.26 -9.82
N GLU A 107 -20.91 -35.86 -10.74
CA GLU A 107 -19.99 -36.79 -11.43
C GLU A 107 -20.73 -37.94 -12.12
N LYS A 108 -21.97 -37.75 -12.57
CA LYS A 108 -22.70 -38.79 -13.31
C LYS A 108 -22.15 -38.95 -14.74
N PRO A 109 -22.01 -40.17 -15.26
CA PRO A 109 -21.57 -40.39 -16.64
C PRO A 109 -22.58 -39.80 -17.62
N CYS A 110 -22.07 -39.09 -18.64
CA CYS A 110 -22.90 -38.57 -19.73
C CYS A 110 -23.41 -39.70 -20.63
N ASN A 111 -24.42 -39.39 -21.45
CA ASN A 111 -24.98 -40.35 -22.40
C ASN A 111 -23.91 -40.86 -23.40
N VAL A 112 -23.58 -42.16 -23.34
CA VAL A 112 -22.47 -42.79 -24.11
C VAL A 112 -22.57 -42.64 -25.64
N VAL A 113 -23.75 -42.35 -26.19
CA VAL A 113 -23.95 -42.13 -27.63
C VAL A 113 -23.69 -40.67 -28.01
N THR A 114 -24.25 -39.73 -27.25
CA THR A 114 -24.36 -38.31 -27.64
C THR A 114 -23.40 -37.38 -26.90
N GLY A 115 -22.97 -37.76 -25.69
CA GLY A 115 -22.20 -36.93 -24.76
C GLY A 115 -23.04 -35.96 -23.93
N LYS A 116 -24.38 -36.04 -23.99
CA LYS A 116 -25.28 -35.15 -23.25
C LYS A 116 -25.32 -35.51 -21.76
N CYS A 117 -25.19 -34.52 -20.88
CA CYS A 117 -25.47 -34.66 -19.46
C CYS A 117 -26.98 -34.56 -19.26
N THR A 118 -27.64 -35.62 -18.78
CA THR A 118 -29.10 -35.65 -18.58
C THR A 118 -29.55 -34.83 -17.38
N ASP A 119 -28.72 -34.81 -16.34
CA ASP A 119 -29.04 -34.25 -15.02
C ASP A 119 -28.51 -32.80 -14.88
N GLY A 120 -28.04 -32.22 -15.98
CA GLY A 120 -27.45 -30.86 -16.04
C GLY A 120 -25.97 -30.80 -15.67
N CYS A 121 -25.49 -29.58 -15.49
CA CYS A 121 -24.09 -29.23 -15.33
C CYS A 121 -23.71 -28.84 -13.90
N LEU A 122 -22.46 -29.12 -13.52
CA LEU A 122 -21.85 -28.59 -12.32
C LEU A 122 -21.80 -27.05 -12.32
N PRO A 123 -21.74 -26.42 -11.13
CA PRO A 123 -21.54 -24.98 -11.02
C PRO A 123 -20.35 -24.46 -11.83
N GLY A 124 -20.58 -23.38 -12.59
CA GLY A 124 -19.58 -22.80 -13.49
C GLY A 124 -19.67 -23.26 -14.95
N TRP A 125 -20.51 -24.26 -15.25
CA TRP A 125 -20.62 -24.89 -16.57
C TRP A 125 -22.06 -24.89 -17.11
N GLN A 126 -22.20 -24.84 -18.44
CA GLN A 126 -23.46 -24.82 -19.19
C GLN A 126 -23.34 -25.60 -20.51
N GLY A 127 -24.48 -25.65 -21.23
CA GLY A 127 -24.63 -26.34 -22.51
C GLY A 127 -24.91 -27.84 -22.35
N ASP A 128 -25.48 -28.46 -23.37
CA ASP A 128 -25.95 -29.85 -23.35
C ASP A 128 -24.90 -30.88 -22.90
N LYS A 129 -23.60 -30.57 -23.07
CA LYS A 129 -22.48 -31.45 -22.70
C LYS A 129 -21.66 -30.94 -21.52
N CYS A 130 -22.01 -29.79 -20.94
CA CYS A 130 -21.28 -29.16 -19.83
C CYS A 130 -19.79 -28.93 -20.13
N LEU A 131 -19.50 -28.46 -21.34
CA LEU A 131 -18.16 -28.13 -21.85
C LEU A 131 -17.94 -26.61 -22.00
N GLU A 132 -18.98 -25.79 -21.82
CA GLU A 132 -18.91 -24.33 -21.92
C GLU A 132 -18.93 -23.72 -20.52
N GLY A 133 -18.02 -22.81 -20.22
CA GLY A 133 -18.06 -22.03 -18.98
C GLY A 133 -19.21 -21.01 -18.98
N CYS A 134 -19.64 -20.55 -17.79
CA CYS A 134 -20.68 -19.53 -17.69
C CYS A 134 -20.36 -18.24 -18.46
N LYS A 135 -21.40 -17.62 -19.00
CA LYS A 135 -21.31 -16.28 -19.61
C LYS A 135 -21.00 -15.23 -18.52
N PRO A 136 -20.39 -14.09 -18.88
CA PRO A 136 -20.22 -12.97 -17.94
C PRO A 136 -21.52 -12.66 -17.19
N TYR A 137 -21.39 -12.41 -15.89
CA TYR A 137 -22.50 -12.14 -14.96
C TYR A 137 -23.47 -13.31 -14.67
N THR A 138 -23.20 -14.51 -15.17
CA THR A 138 -23.96 -15.74 -14.84
C THR A 138 -23.13 -16.71 -14.00
N TYR A 139 -23.79 -17.47 -13.11
CA TYR A 139 -23.12 -18.39 -12.19
C TYR A 139 -24.00 -19.55 -11.71
N GLY A 140 -23.36 -20.51 -11.02
CA GLY A 140 -24.04 -21.65 -10.40
C GLY A 140 -24.26 -22.81 -11.37
N ALA A 141 -25.00 -23.83 -10.93
CA ALA A 141 -25.30 -25.02 -11.74
C ALA A 141 -26.09 -24.62 -13.00
N ASN A 142 -25.66 -25.12 -14.16
CA ASN A 142 -26.17 -24.71 -15.48
C ASN A 142 -26.06 -23.20 -15.79
N CYS A 143 -25.33 -22.43 -14.96
CA CYS A 143 -25.24 -20.97 -15.04
C CYS A 143 -26.59 -20.24 -14.91
N ASN A 144 -27.56 -20.84 -14.20
CA ASN A 144 -28.93 -20.32 -14.09
C ASN A 144 -29.08 -19.06 -13.21
N ASN A 145 -28.09 -18.72 -12.38
CA ASN A 145 -28.16 -17.53 -11.52
C ASN A 145 -27.42 -16.35 -12.16
N THR A 146 -27.85 -15.13 -11.84
CA THR A 146 -27.20 -13.88 -12.30
C THR A 146 -26.70 -13.07 -11.12
N CYS A 147 -25.46 -12.57 -11.19
CA CYS A 147 -24.98 -11.54 -10.27
C CYS A 147 -25.20 -10.15 -10.88
N GLY A 148 -25.54 -9.18 -10.04
CA GLY A 148 -25.72 -7.78 -10.44
C GLY A 148 -24.59 -6.92 -9.89
N HIS A 149 -24.39 -5.72 -10.44
CA HIS A 149 -23.66 -4.62 -9.78
C HIS A 149 -22.30 -4.98 -9.12
N CYS A 150 -21.53 -5.89 -9.72
CA CYS A 150 -20.14 -6.13 -9.32
C CYS A 150 -19.27 -4.91 -9.66
N ARG A 151 -18.47 -4.45 -8.69
CA ARG A 151 -17.68 -3.22 -8.82
C ARG A 151 -16.74 -3.26 -10.03
N LEU A 152 -16.58 -2.10 -10.69
CA LEU A 152 -15.74 -1.92 -11.89
C LEU A 152 -16.24 -2.68 -13.13
N ASN A 153 -17.53 -3.04 -13.19
CA ASN A 153 -18.13 -3.77 -14.31
C ASN A 153 -17.37 -5.08 -14.64
N GLN A 154 -17.04 -5.84 -13.59
CA GLN A 154 -16.38 -7.15 -13.70
C GLN A 154 -17.39 -8.28 -13.51
N ALA A 155 -17.25 -9.36 -14.30
CA ALA A 155 -18.04 -10.56 -14.08
C ALA A 155 -17.74 -11.17 -12.70
N CYS A 156 -18.79 -11.64 -12.01
CA CYS A 156 -18.62 -12.45 -10.81
C CYS A 156 -17.99 -13.82 -11.10
N ASN A 157 -17.58 -14.50 -10.03
CA ASN A 157 -17.13 -15.88 -10.09
C ASN A 157 -18.25 -16.83 -10.58
N ALA A 158 -18.03 -17.51 -11.71
CA ALA A 158 -18.98 -18.41 -12.36
C ALA A 158 -19.50 -19.58 -11.50
N VAL A 159 -18.78 -19.97 -10.44
CA VAL A 159 -19.20 -21.06 -9.54
C VAL A 159 -20.11 -20.52 -8.43
N THR A 160 -19.73 -19.41 -7.80
CA THR A 160 -20.30 -18.93 -6.53
C THR A 160 -21.11 -17.63 -6.64
N GLY A 161 -21.08 -16.96 -7.78
CA GLY A 161 -21.70 -15.65 -8.00
C GLY A 161 -20.98 -14.49 -7.33
N ARG A 162 -19.86 -14.75 -6.63
CA ARG A 162 -19.21 -13.74 -5.81
C ARG A 162 -18.48 -12.69 -6.65
N CYS A 163 -18.77 -11.41 -6.41
CA CYS A 163 -18.00 -10.31 -6.97
C CYS A 163 -16.65 -10.19 -6.23
N SER A 164 -15.53 -10.37 -6.94
CA SER A 164 -14.18 -10.32 -6.36
C SER A 164 -13.82 -8.94 -5.82
N ALA A 165 -14.20 -7.89 -6.56
CA ALA A 165 -13.93 -6.49 -6.23
C ALA A 165 -14.92 -5.88 -5.22
N GLY A 166 -15.86 -6.65 -4.66
CA GLY A 166 -17.01 -6.12 -3.91
C GLY A 166 -18.11 -5.57 -4.84
N CYS A 167 -19.07 -4.89 -4.24
CA CYS A 167 -20.24 -4.34 -4.91
C CYS A 167 -20.02 -2.90 -5.38
N ASP A 168 -20.70 -2.52 -6.46
CA ASP A 168 -20.81 -1.12 -6.87
C ASP A 168 -21.65 -0.32 -5.87
N ARG A 169 -21.63 1.01 -6.04
CA ARG A 169 -22.32 1.94 -5.15
C ARG A 169 -23.81 1.64 -5.07
N GLY A 170 -24.32 1.55 -3.85
CA GLY A 170 -25.73 1.28 -3.55
C GLY A 170 -26.10 -0.18 -3.44
N TRP A 171 -25.14 -1.10 -3.53
CA TRP A 171 -25.38 -2.54 -3.51
C TRP A 171 -24.52 -3.24 -2.45
N LEU A 172 -25.08 -4.33 -1.89
CA LEU A 172 -24.43 -5.26 -0.96
C LEU A 172 -24.86 -6.71 -1.27
N GLY A 173 -24.40 -7.64 -0.43
CA GLY A 173 -24.63 -9.07 -0.60
C GLY A 173 -23.41 -9.75 -1.23
N THR A 174 -23.37 -11.09 -1.20
CA THR A 174 -22.23 -11.82 -1.78
C THR A 174 -22.21 -11.76 -3.30
N THR A 175 -23.38 -11.57 -3.95
CA THR A 175 -23.52 -11.51 -5.41
C THR A 175 -24.02 -10.14 -5.91
N CYS A 176 -23.97 -9.14 -5.01
CA CYS A 176 -24.28 -7.72 -5.22
C CYS A 176 -25.68 -7.46 -5.79
N GLU A 177 -26.63 -8.29 -5.34
CA GLU A 177 -28.03 -8.32 -5.74
C GLU A 177 -28.97 -7.51 -4.82
N GLN A 178 -28.48 -7.05 -3.67
CA GLN A 178 -29.29 -6.36 -2.66
C GLN A 178 -28.95 -4.86 -2.62
N ALA A 179 -29.95 -3.98 -2.70
CA ALA A 179 -29.76 -2.55 -2.50
C ALA A 179 -29.44 -2.23 -1.02
N CYS A 180 -28.75 -1.11 -0.74
CA CYS A 180 -28.46 -0.71 0.64
C CYS A 180 -29.73 -0.56 1.48
N GLU A 181 -29.65 -1.02 2.74
CA GLU A 181 -30.70 -0.79 3.72
C GLU A 181 -30.94 0.70 3.97
N LYS A 182 -32.16 1.03 4.38
CA LYS A 182 -32.59 2.39 4.70
C LYS A 182 -31.66 3.05 5.72
N GLY A 183 -30.99 4.12 5.31
CA GLY A 183 -30.00 4.83 6.13
C GLY A 183 -28.54 4.60 5.73
N PHE A 184 -28.28 3.76 4.72
CA PHE A 184 -26.95 3.47 4.20
C PHE A 184 -26.86 3.72 2.69
N HIS A 185 -25.66 4.04 2.21
CA HIS A 185 -25.36 4.24 0.80
C HIS A 185 -23.88 3.92 0.47
N GLY A 186 -23.48 4.15 -0.78
CA GLY A 186 -22.07 4.09 -1.17
C GLY A 186 -21.58 2.69 -1.50
N VAL A 187 -20.26 2.52 -1.57
CA VAL A 187 -19.62 1.26 -1.98
C VAL A 187 -19.76 0.22 -0.86
N ASP A 188 -20.23 -0.98 -1.19
CA ASP A 188 -20.51 -2.05 -0.20
C ASP A 188 -21.43 -1.58 0.96
N CYS A 189 -22.23 -0.53 0.73
CA CYS A 189 -23.16 0.09 1.70
C CYS A 189 -22.54 0.54 3.04
N VAL A 190 -21.25 0.93 3.04
CA VAL A 190 -20.54 1.30 4.28
C VAL A 190 -20.82 2.73 4.77
N ASP A 191 -21.30 3.62 3.89
CA ASP A 191 -21.54 5.02 4.21
C ASP A 191 -22.94 5.19 4.83
N ARG A 192 -23.06 5.98 5.90
CA ARG A 192 -24.37 6.33 6.50
C ARG A 192 -24.92 7.59 5.84
N CYS A 193 -26.23 7.59 5.57
CA CYS A 193 -26.94 8.82 5.16
C CYS A 193 -26.69 9.95 6.18
N GLY A 194 -26.55 11.18 5.68
CA GLY A 194 -26.57 12.36 6.52
C GLY A 194 -27.96 12.67 7.06
N HIS A 195 -28.14 13.89 7.56
CA HIS A 195 -29.34 14.34 8.27
C HIS A 195 -30.47 14.70 7.29
N CYS A 196 -31.00 13.71 6.57
CA CYS A 196 -32.19 13.86 5.75
C CYS A 196 -33.40 14.29 6.60
N LYS A 197 -34.39 14.94 5.97
CA LYS A 197 -35.64 15.35 6.62
C LYS A 197 -36.34 14.18 7.31
N ALA A 198 -36.98 14.43 8.45
CA ALA A 198 -37.60 13.40 9.30
C ALA A 198 -38.47 12.39 8.50
N ASN A 199 -38.34 11.11 8.84
CA ASN A 199 -38.96 9.96 8.16
C ASN A 199 -38.55 9.73 6.69
N THR A 200 -37.49 10.37 6.20
CA THR A 200 -36.92 10.11 4.86
C THR A 200 -35.48 9.62 4.97
N THR A 201 -35.03 8.82 4.01
CA THR A 201 -33.66 8.31 3.90
C THR A 201 -33.02 8.83 2.63
N CYS A 202 -31.69 8.80 2.56
CA CYS A 202 -30.98 9.14 1.34
C CYS A 202 -31.15 8.06 0.27
N ASP A 203 -30.91 8.44 -0.98
CA ASP A 203 -30.76 7.51 -2.10
C ASP A 203 -29.58 6.56 -1.87
N HIS A 204 -29.81 5.26 -2.05
CA HIS A 204 -28.86 4.21 -1.71
C HIS A 204 -27.58 4.25 -2.58
N VAL A 205 -27.67 4.72 -3.83
CA VAL A 205 -26.51 4.79 -4.73
C VAL A 205 -25.66 6.03 -4.47
N THR A 206 -26.31 7.19 -4.34
CA THR A 206 -25.65 8.50 -4.36
C THR A 206 -25.46 9.13 -2.98
N GLY A 207 -26.22 8.71 -1.96
CA GLY A 207 -26.23 9.34 -0.64
C GLY A 207 -27.03 10.65 -0.56
N LYS A 208 -27.76 11.01 -1.63
CA LYS A 208 -28.50 12.27 -1.72
C LYS A 208 -29.83 12.20 -0.94
N CYS A 209 -30.15 13.23 -0.16
CA CYS A 209 -31.46 13.37 0.49
C CYS A 209 -32.45 14.11 -0.45
N ASP A 210 -33.21 13.40 -1.27
CA ASP A 210 -34.14 14.04 -2.24
C ASP A 210 -35.26 14.87 -1.60
N SER A 211 -35.64 14.55 -0.35
CA SER A 211 -36.61 15.35 0.43
C SER A 211 -35.98 16.55 1.17
N GLY A 212 -34.70 16.82 0.93
CA GLY A 212 -33.91 17.83 1.62
C GLY A 212 -33.49 17.43 3.04
N CYS A 213 -32.88 18.38 3.74
CA CYS A 213 -32.23 18.20 5.02
C CYS A 213 -33.14 18.52 6.22
N ALA A 214 -32.84 17.87 7.34
CA ALA A 214 -33.36 18.22 8.65
C ALA A 214 -32.89 19.64 9.06
N PRO A 215 -33.55 20.27 10.06
CA PRO A 215 -33.11 21.55 10.59
C PRO A 215 -31.65 21.54 11.05
N GLY A 216 -30.91 22.59 10.72
CA GLY A 216 -29.49 22.71 11.06
C GLY A 216 -28.50 22.14 10.05
N TRP A 217 -28.98 21.53 8.96
CA TRP A 217 -28.15 20.83 7.96
C TRP A 217 -28.45 21.27 6.52
N THR A 218 -27.44 21.19 5.66
CA THR A 218 -27.50 21.52 4.23
C THR A 218 -26.52 20.67 3.40
N GLY A 219 -26.44 20.96 2.09
CA GLY A 219 -25.69 20.17 1.11
C GLY A 219 -26.49 18.96 0.60
N LEU A 220 -26.08 18.39 -0.54
CA LEU A 220 -26.83 17.32 -1.23
C LEU A 220 -27.02 16.04 -0.39
N MET A 221 -26.08 15.74 0.51
CA MET A 221 -26.12 14.59 1.42
C MET A 221 -26.52 14.97 2.86
N CYS A 222 -26.84 16.24 3.12
CA CYS A 222 -27.21 16.74 4.45
C CYS A 222 -26.18 16.46 5.56
N THR A 223 -24.89 16.61 5.22
CA THR A 223 -23.73 16.42 6.11
C THR A 223 -23.04 17.73 6.50
N GLU A 224 -23.45 18.86 5.90
CA GLU A 224 -22.90 20.19 6.22
C GLU A 224 -23.81 20.90 7.22
N LEU A 225 -23.24 21.52 8.25
CA LEU A 225 -23.96 22.37 9.19
C LEU A 225 -24.35 23.71 8.54
N CYS A 226 -25.42 24.34 9.02
CA CYS A 226 -25.75 25.71 8.60
C CYS A 226 -24.60 26.68 8.87
N ARG A 227 -24.35 27.56 7.89
CA ARG A 227 -23.41 28.68 8.07
C ARG A 227 -23.99 29.65 9.11
N PRO A 228 -23.14 30.34 9.92
CA PRO A 228 -23.59 31.35 10.87
C PRO A 228 -24.52 32.38 10.20
N GLY A 229 -25.63 32.69 10.85
CA GLY A 229 -26.69 33.55 10.30
C GLY A 229 -27.83 32.81 9.58
N LEU A 230 -27.70 31.49 9.35
CA LEU A 230 -28.73 30.64 8.74
C LEU A 230 -29.14 29.51 9.69
N PHE A 231 -30.41 29.11 9.63
CA PHE A 231 -30.98 28.01 10.42
C PHE A 231 -32.10 27.27 9.69
N GLY A 232 -32.62 26.22 10.34
CA GLY A 232 -33.82 25.52 9.90
C GLY A 232 -33.53 24.51 8.78
N PRO A 233 -34.58 23.89 8.19
CA PRO A 233 -34.40 22.85 7.18
C PRO A 233 -33.72 23.39 5.93
N ASN A 234 -32.70 22.68 5.43
CA ASN A 234 -31.83 23.11 4.34
C ASN A 234 -31.09 24.45 4.58
N CYS A 235 -31.11 24.99 5.80
CA CYS A 235 -30.57 26.30 6.16
C CYS A 235 -31.18 27.47 5.37
N GLN A 236 -32.47 27.37 5.02
CA GLN A 236 -33.18 28.37 4.22
C GLN A 236 -33.72 29.57 5.02
N ALA A 237 -33.77 29.49 6.35
CA ALA A 237 -34.20 30.62 7.18
C ALA A 237 -32.98 31.44 7.63
N THR A 238 -33.08 32.77 7.59
CA THR A 238 -32.12 33.67 8.22
C THR A 238 -32.45 33.89 9.69
N CYS A 239 -31.42 33.98 10.54
CA CYS A 239 -31.55 34.47 11.91
C CYS A 239 -32.25 35.86 11.91
N GLY A 240 -32.97 36.17 12.99
CA GLY A 240 -33.39 37.55 13.24
C GLY A 240 -32.23 38.40 13.78
N SER A 241 -32.57 39.53 14.39
CA SER A 241 -31.64 40.50 14.95
C SER A 241 -31.05 40.00 16.29
N CYS A 242 -30.28 38.91 16.28
CA CYS A 242 -29.60 38.40 17.48
C CYS A 242 -28.44 39.30 17.92
N LEU A 243 -28.27 39.50 19.23
CA LEU A 243 -27.21 40.33 19.84
C LEU A 243 -25.77 39.92 19.45
N ILE A 244 -25.54 38.63 19.15
CA ILE A 244 -24.22 38.08 18.78
C ILE A 244 -24.12 37.75 17.27
N GLY A 245 -25.12 38.13 16.47
CA GLY A 245 -25.17 37.85 15.02
C GLY A 245 -25.37 36.38 14.62
N SER A 246 -25.41 35.45 15.58
CA SER A 246 -25.70 34.03 15.37
C SER A 246 -26.88 33.56 16.21
N CYS A 247 -27.72 32.72 15.60
CA CYS A 247 -28.80 31.99 16.25
C CYS A 247 -28.49 30.49 16.28
N ASP A 248 -29.25 29.73 17.06
CA ASP A 248 -29.20 28.27 17.01
C ASP A 248 -29.52 27.76 15.60
N HIS A 249 -28.67 26.88 15.07
CA HIS A 249 -28.74 26.44 13.68
C HIS A 249 -29.97 25.57 13.37
N MET A 250 -30.59 24.94 14.37
CA MET A 250 -31.78 24.12 14.18
C MET A 250 -33.06 24.93 14.35
N THR A 251 -33.17 25.68 15.44
CA THR A 251 -34.40 26.37 15.91
C THR A 251 -34.49 27.83 15.50
N GLY A 252 -33.36 28.48 15.24
CA GLY A 252 -33.27 29.90 14.95
C GLY A 252 -33.32 30.81 16.18
N GLU A 253 -33.27 30.24 17.38
CA GLU A 253 -33.37 31.00 18.62
C GLU A 253 -32.08 31.78 18.93
N CYS A 254 -32.24 33.03 19.34
CA CYS A 254 -31.14 33.90 19.72
C CYS A 254 -30.83 33.71 21.22
N ASN A 255 -30.09 32.65 21.57
CA ASN A 255 -29.72 32.34 22.96
C ASN A 255 -28.93 33.49 23.67
N GLY A 256 -28.37 34.42 22.90
CA GLY A 256 -27.73 35.64 23.40
C GLY A 256 -28.63 36.87 23.52
N GLY A 257 -29.94 36.76 23.26
CA GLY A 257 -30.90 37.86 23.26
C GLY A 257 -31.02 38.61 21.93
N CYS A 258 -31.92 39.61 21.92
CA CYS A 258 -32.26 40.43 20.76
C CYS A 258 -31.57 41.79 20.77
N ALA A 259 -31.15 42.26 19.60
CA ALA A 259 -30.70 43.62 19.40
C ALA A 259 -31.85 44.62 19.60
N ARG A 260 -31.51 45.83 20.06
CA ARG A 260 -32.47 46.91 20.39
C ARG A 260 -33.62 47.06 19.37
N GLY A 261 -34.84 47.05 19.87
CA GLY A 261 -36.07 47.22 19.08
C GLY A 261 -36.67 45.92 18.53
N PHE A 262 -35.98 44.78 18.69
CA PHE A 262 -36.50 43.47 18.34
C PHE A 262 -36.81 42.62 19.57
N HIS A 263 -37.83 41.76 19.47
CA HIS A 263 -38.24 40.81 20.51
C HIS A 263 -38.69 39.45 19.94
N GLY A 264 -39.12 38.56 20.84
CA GLY A 264 -39.44 37.16 20.54
C GLY A 264 -38.19 36.26 20.50
N PRO A 265 -38.35 34.92 20.58
CA PRO A 265 -37.22 33.98 20.74
C PRO A 265 -36.25 33.95 19.55
N GLN A 266 -36.71 34.33 18.35
CA GLN A 266 -35.88 34.48 17.14
C GLN A 266 -35.50 35.94 16.82
N CYS A 267 -35.91 36.92 17.64
CA CYS A 267 -35.63 38.35 17.45
C CYS A 267 -36.06 38.90 16.08
N LYS A 268 -37.30 38.61 15.68
CA LYS A 268 -37.90 39.01 14.38
C LYS A 268 -39.09 39.96 14.51
N GLU A 269 -39.68 40.03 15.69
CA GLU A 269 -40.77 40.96 15.98
C GLU A 269 -40.17 42.32 16.35
N ALA A 270 -40.78 43.41 15.89
CA ALA A 270 -40.39 44.77 16.26
C ALA A 270 -41.65 45.62 16.44
N GLU A 271 -41.76 46.35 17.55
CA GLU A 271 -42.88 47.26 17.77
C GLU A 271 -42.78 48.47 16.83
N LEU A 272 -43.82 48.70 16.02
CA LEU A 272 -44.02 50.00 15.40
C LEU A 272 -44.41 51.01 16.49
N LEU A 273 -43.51 51.96 16.78
CA LEU A 273 -43.92 53.20 17.43
C LEU A 273 -44.78 54.01 16.45
N ASP A 274 -45.93 54.47 16.95
CA ASP A 274 -46.98 55.11 16.15
C ASP A 274 -46.48 56.27 15.26
N LEU A 275 -46.73 56.17 13.96
CA LEU A 275 -46.47 57.24 13.01
C LEU A 275 -47.65 58.22 12.95
N VAL A 276 -47.44 59.43 13.46
CA VAL A 276 -48.30 60.59 13.17
C VAL A 276 -48.24 60.88 11.65
N PRO A 277 -49.37 60.94 10.93
CA PRO A 277 -49.36 61.05 9.47
C PRO A 277 -49.38 62.51 8.98
N LEU A 278 -48.38 62.90 8.18
CA LEU A 278 -48.51 63.99 7.20
C LEU A 278 -47.80 63.63 5.87
N PRO A 279 -48.22 64.18 4.72
CA PRO A 279 -48.08 63.50 3.44
C PRO A 279 -47.02 64.10 2.49
N THR A 280 -46.66 63.31 1.46
CA THR A 280 -45.99 63.72 0.19
C THR A 280 -44.61 64.41 0.34
N SER A 281 -43.48 63.92 -0.17
CA SER A 281 -43.28 63.25 -1.47
C SER A 281 -41.84 62.73 -1.69
N ARG A 282 -41.74 61.60 -2.41
CA ARG A 282 -40.64 61.18 -3.34
C ARG A 282 -39.15 61.05 -2.87
N PHE A 283 -38.69 59.80 -3.02
CA PHE A 283 -37.37 59.29 -3.47
C PHE A 283 -36.26 58.85 -2.46
N ARG A 284 -35.85 57.58 -2.67
CA ARG A 284 -34.56 56.88 -2.42
C ARG A 284 -33.96 56.80 -1.00
N ILE A 285 -33.89 55.55 -0.54
CA ILE A 285 -32.82 54.85 0.21
C ILE A 285 -31.58 55.70 0.60
N ASN A 286 -31.47 56.09 1.87
CA ASN A 286 -30.31 55.85 2.77
C ASN A 286 -30.48 56.62 4.10
N GLU A 287 -29.66 56.21 5.08
CA GLU A 287 -29.44 56.79 6.42
C GLU A 287 -30.29 56.20 7.57
N ILE A 288 -29.82 55.06 8.08
CA ILE A 288 -30.03 54.68 9.48
C ILE A 288 -29.21 55.66 10.33
N SER A 289 -29.88 56.37 11.25
CA SER A 289 -29.24 57.30 12.18
C SER A 289 -28.27 56.55 13.10
N GLY A 290 -26.97 56.75 12.88
CA GLY A 290 -25.92 56.28 13.80
C GLY A 290 -25.93 57.04 15.13
N CYS A 291 -25.06 56.62 16.04
CA CYS A 291 -24.96 57.25 17.36
C CYS A 291 -24.47 58.70 17.30
N PRO A 292 -24.89 59.57 18.25
CA PRO A 292 -24.33 60.91 18.41
C PRO A 292 -22.80 60.87 18.52
N SER A 293 -22.12 61.82 17.90
CA SER A 293 -20.66 61.87 17.85
C SER A 293 -20.05 61.80 19.26
N GLY A 294 -19.22 60.78 19.49
CA GLY A 294 -18.65 60.49 20.80
C GLY A 294 -19.32 59.36 21.57
N PHE A 295 -20.30 58.66 20.98
CA PHE A 295 -20.95 57.49 21.58
C PHE A 295 -21.05 56.31 20.59
N TYR A 296 -21.11 55.08 21.12
CA TYR A 296 -21.25 53.83 20.38
C TYR A 296 -22.01 52.76 21.16
N GLY A 297 -22.25 51.62 20.50
CA GLY A 297 -22.91 50.46 21.10
C GLY A 297 -24.41 50.66 21.26
N GLU A 298 -25.08 49.70 21.90
CA GLU A 298 -26.54 49.76 22.04
C GLU A 298 -26.99 51.05 22.73
N ASN A 299 -27.99 51.70 22.13
CA ASN A 299 -28.61 52.94 22.61
C ASN A 299 -27.65 54.14 22.64
N CYS A 300 -26.43 54.02 22.10
CA CYS A 300 -25.38 55.02 22.26
C CYS A 300 -25.01 55.25 23.74
N SER A 301 -25.11 54.18 24.54
CA SER A 301 -24.89 54.22 25.99
C SER A 301 -23.41 54.20 26.39
N LEU A 302 -22.50 53.86 25.47
CA LEU A 302 -21.06 53.81 25.71
C LEU A 302 -20.39 55.02 25.06
N ALA A 303 -19.61 55.79 25.83
CA ALA A 303 -18.83 56.91 25.28
C ALA A 303 -17.58 56.40 24.56
N CYS A 304 -17.24 56.99 23.41
CA CYS A 304 -15.98 56.75 22.72
C CYS A 304 -14.77 57.05 23.62
N GLY A 305 -13.69 56.29 23.47
CA GLY A 305 -12.40 56.67 24.05
C GLY A 305 -11.74 57.83 23.33
N ARG A 306 -10.49 58.10 23.69
CA ARG A 306 -9.74 59.27 23.20
C ARG A 306 -9.16 59.00 21.81
N CYS A 307 -10.01 59.14 20.79
CA CYS A 307 -9.60 59.02 19.38
C CYS A 307 -8.76 60.21 18.91
N GLN A 308 -7.85 59.94 17.96
CA GLN A 308 -6.99 60.97 17.34
C GLN A 308 -7.83 62.07 16.65
N LYS A 309 -7.33 63.32 16.64
CA LYS A 309 -7.91 64.47 15.90
C LYS A 309 -9.39 64.79 16.21
N GLN A 310 -9.89 64.45 17.40
CA GLN A 310 -11.30 64.60 17.78
C GLN A 310 -12.29 63.84 16.86
N THR A 311 -11.81 62.82 16.14
CA THR A 311 -12.68 61.94 15.35
C THR A 311 -13.60 61.14 16.27
N SER A 312 -14.86 60.94 15.89
CA SER A 312 -15.73 60.01 16.61
C SER A 312 -15.26 58.58 16.34
N CYS A 313 -15.31 57.73 17.38
CA CYS A 313 -15.17 56.29 17.17
C CYS A 313 -16.30 55.74 16.29
N ASP A 314 -16.10 54.55 15.74
CA ASP A 314 -17.13 53.83 15.00
C ASP A 314 -18.40 53.67 15.88
N PRO A 315 -19.60 54.09 15.43
CA PRO A 315 -20.80 54.12 16.26
C PRO A 315 -21.35 52.73 16.60
N VAL A 316 -20.88 51.67 15.94
CA VAL A 316 -21.27 50.28 16.21
C VAL A 316 -20.29 49.62 17.18
N ASN A 317 -18.99 49.67 16.89
CA ASN A 317 -17.97 48.89 17.61
C ASN A 317 -17.04 49.71 18.52
N GLY A 318 -17.11 51.04 18.49
CA GLY A 318 -16.35 51.91 19.39
C GLY A 318 -14.86 52.01 19.11
N ILE A 319 -14.39 51.56 17.94
CA ILE A 319 -12.97 51.62 17.57
C ILE A 319 -12.66 52.96 16.90
N CYS A 320 -11.58 53.60 17.32
CA CYS A 320 -11.09 54.84 16.70
C CYS A 320 -10.42 54.53 15.35
N LYS A 321 -11.03 54.96 14.24
CA LYS A 321 -10.56 54.64 12.88
C LYS A 321 -9.11 55.02 12.60
N ASP A 322 -8.68 56.17 13.10
CA ASP A 322 -7.31 56.68 12.94
C ASP A 322 -6.40 56.32 14.14
N GLY A 323 -6.90 55.55 15.12
CA GLY A 323 -6.18 55.18 16.34
C GLY A 323 -6.35 56.17 17.50
N CYS A 324 -5.55 55.97 18.55
CA CYS A 324 -5.68 56.70 19.81
C CYS A 324 -4.89 58.00 19.82
N ALA A 325 -5.47 59.04 20.42
CA ALA A 325 -4.83 60.32 20.68
C ALA A 325 -3.58 60.16 21.59
N SER A 326 -2.68 61.15 21.54
CA SER A 326 -1.47 61.15 22.34
C SER A 326 -1.75 60.95 23.84
N GLY A 327 -1.04 60.00 24.44
CA GLY A 327 -1.23 59.64 25.85
C GLY A 327 -2.21 58.48 26.09
N PHE A 328 -2.84 57.91 25.05
CA PHE A 328 -3.81 56.82 25.18
C PHE A 328 -3.51 55.62 24.26
N TYR A 329 -3.88 54.41 24.67
CA TYR A 329 -3.80 53.17 23.89
C TYR A 329 -4.98 52.20 24.19
N GLY A 330 -4.91 51.02 23.55
CA GLY A 330 -5.93 49.96 23.65
C GLY A 330 -6.98 50.06 22.54
N VAL A 331 -7.71 48.97 22.29
CA VAL A 331 -8.62 48.81 21.14
C VAL A 331 -9.69 49.92 21.05
N HIS A 332 -10.13 50.44 22.21
CA HIS A 332 -11.10 51.53 22.31
C HIS A 332 -10.51 52.83 22.89
N CYS A 333 -9.19 52.95 23.01
CA CYS A 333 -8.50 54.19 23.43
C CYS A 333 -8.91 54.76 24.81
N PHE A 334 -9.19 53.87 25.78
CA PHE A 334 -9.51 54.26 27.17
C PHE A 334 -8.31 54.21 28.13
N GLN A 335 -7.19 53.57 27.76
CA GLN A 335 -6.08 53.30 28.67
C GLN A 335 -5.00 54.38 28.50
N ASN A 336 -4.54 55.00 29.59
CA ASN A 336 -3.43 55.96 29.55
C ASN A 336 -2.09 55.25 29.28
N CYS A 337 -1.16 55.87 28.55
CA CYS A 337 0.17 55.29 28.31
C CYS A 337 0.86 54.85 29.60
N THR A 338 1.45 53.66 29.55
CA THR A 338 2.30 53.15 30.62
C THR A 338 3.58 53.96 30.76
N ALA A 339 4.07 54.11 31.99
CA ALA A 339 5.34 54.78 32.30
C ALA A 339 6.47 54.32 31.37
N GLY A 340 7.14 55.28 30.72
CA GLY A 340 8.20 55.01 29.73
C GLY A 340 7.75 55.05 28.26
N THR A 341 6.45 55.23 27.99
CA THR A 341 5.89 55.37 26.62
C THR A 341 5.05 56.64 26.47
N TYR A 342 5.04 57.23 25.27
CA TYR A 342 4.33 58.48 24.98
C TYR A 342 3.77 58.55 23.55
N GLY A 343 2.94 59.57 23.31
CA GLY A 343 2.42 59.94 21.99
C GLY A 343 1.25 59.07 21.53
N GLU A 344 0.90 59.19 20.26
CA GLU A 344 -0.29 58.55 19.67
C GLU A 344 -0.22 57.03 19.77
N SER A 345 -1.26 56.41 20.29
CA SER A 345 -1.31 54.96 20.60
C SER A 345 -0.12 54.46 21.44
N CYS A 346 0.52 55.36 22.21
CA CYS A 346 1.71 55.10 23.04
C CYS A 346 2.90 54.48 22.28
N LYS A 347 3.03 54.82 20.99
CA LYS A 347 3.98 54.18 20.06
C LYS A 347 5.45 54.53 20.31
N PHE A 348 5.75 55.63 21.01
CA PHE A 348 7.11 56.13 21.20
C PHE A 348 7.61 55.85 22.62
N LEU A 349 8.91 55.57 22.77
CA LEU A 349 9.56 55.42 24.08
C LEU A 349 10.12 56.75 24.57
N CYS A 350 10.03 57.02 25.87
CA CYS A 350 10.70 58.14 26.52
C CYS A 350 12.23 58.09 26.30
N GLY A 351 12.86 59.26 26.19
CA GLY A 351 14.32 59.40 26.25
C GLY A 351 14.89 59.22 27.67
N ARG A 352 16.16 59.61 27.86
CA ARG A 352 16.87 59.48 29.13
C ARG A 352 16.57 60.64 30.08
N CYS A 353 15.33 60.68 30.57
CA CYS A 353 14.91 61.59 31.65
C CYS A 353 15.63 61.24 32.96
N LEU A 354 15.95 62.23 33.80
CA LEU A 354 16.67 62.02 35.06
C LEU A 354 16.01 60.93 35.93
N SER A 355 16.85 59.98 36.36
CA SER A 355 16.51 58.81 37.19
C SER A 355 15.41 59.08 38.24
N GLY A 356 14.32 58.31 38.14
CA GLY A 356 13.15 58.41 39.01
C GLY A 356 11.96 59.17 38.40
N THR A 357 12.12 59.81 37.25
CA THR A 357 11.04 60.54 36.55
C THR A 357 10.77 59.99 35.15
N THR A 358 9.51 60.01 34.71
CA THR A 358 9.10 59.59 33.35
C THR A 358 8.93 60.81 32.45
N CYS A 359 9.02 60.63 31.13
CA CYS A 359 8.59 61.68 30.21
C CYS A 359 7.07 61.88 30.27
N ASP A 360 6.63 63.07 29.86
CA ASP A 360 5.21 63.37 29.67
C ASP A 360 4.59 62.45 28.61
N VAL A 361 3.45 61.84 28.94
CA VAL A 361 2.83 60.79 28.12
C VAL A 361 2.23 61.30 26.81
N GLN A 362 2.02 62.61 26.65
CA GLN A 362 1.49 63.17 25.40
C GLN A 362 2.59 63.69 24.48
N THR A 363 3.57 64.39 25.04
CA THR A 363 4.60 65.15 24.31
C THR A 363 5.97 64.47 24.28
N GLY A 364 6.25 63.55 25.21
CA GLY A 364 7.56 62.91 25.35
C GLY A 364 8.64 63.77 26.00
N ILE A 365 8.28 64.96 26.46
CA ILE A 365 9.21 65.90 27.11
C ILE A 365 9.54 65.38 28.51
N CYS A 366 10.82 65.42 28.89
CA CYS A 366 11.22 65.09 30.25
C CYS A 366 10.90 66.27 31.17
N LEU A 367 10.05 66.04 32.18
CA LEU A 367 9.68 67.06 33.17
C LEU A 367 10.88 67.45 34.07
N SER A 368 11.88 66.57 34.15
CA SER A 368 13.22 66.80 34.70
C SER A 368 14.21 67.02 33.56
N ARG A 369 15.38 67.61 33.86
CA ARG A 369 16.51 67.66 32.90
C ARG A 369 16.95 66.25 32.48
N CYS A 370 17.79 66.17 31.46
CA CYS A 370 18.34 64.91 30.95
C CYS A 370 19.39 64.29 31.88
N GLU A 371 19.58 62.98 31.74
CA GLU A 371 20.75 62.28 32.30
C GLU A 371 22.04 62.70 31.58
N ASP A 372 23.18 62.64 32.27
CA ASP A 372 24.47 63.12 31.77
C ASP A 372 24.83 62.53 30.39
N GLY A 373 25.14 63.41 29.45
CA GLY A 373 25.45 63.06 28.05
C GLY A 373 24.28 63.14 27.08
N TRP A 374 23.06 63.47 27.55
CA TRP A 374 21.88 63.66 26.70
C TRP A 374 21.38 65.11 26.74
N GLU A 375 20.84 65.59 25.63
CA GLU A 375 20.33 66.95 25.43
C GLU A 375 19.01 66.96 24.64
N GLY A 376 18.40 68.15 24.54
CA GLY A 376 17.06 68.37 23.97
C GLY A 376 15.92 68.06 24.94
N ASP A 377 14.75 68.67 24.72
CA ASP A 377 13.62 68.64 25.66
C ASP A 377 13.06 67.22 25.94
N ARG A 378 13.39 66.24 25.08
CA ARG A 378 13.00 64.83 25.21
C ARG A 378 14.13 63.90 25.62
N CYS A 379 15.34 64.43 25.80
CA CYS A 379 16.54 63.67 26.21
C CYS A 379 16.82 62.44 25.32
N ASP A 380 16.60 62.61 24.02
CA ASP A 380 16.75 61.60 22.96
C ASP A 380 17.97 61.85 22.06
N THR A 381 18.64 62.99 22.23
CA THR A 381 19.84 63.40 21.48
C THR A 381 21.08 63.30 22.37
N GLY A 382 22.14 62.64 21.90
CA GLY A 382 23.38 62.45 22.67
C GLY A 382 24.47 63.47 22.31
N VAL A 383 25.05 64.13 23.32
CA VAL A 383 26.05 65.19 23.14
C VAL A 383 27.40 64.59 22.67
N GLN A 384 27.82 64.87 21.43
CA GLN A 384 29.16 64.50 20.97
C GLN A 384 30.20 65.58 21.32
N ARG A 385 31.20 65.22 22.14
CA ARG A 385 32.44 65.99 22.23
C ARG A 385 33.28 65.79 20.97
N THR A 386 33.75 66.90 20.41
CA THR A 386 34.52 66.94 19.15
C THR A 386 35.89 66.26 19.25
N SER A 387 36.22 65.42 18.28
CA SER A 387 37.61 65.27 17.80
C SER A 387 37.64 64.88 16.32
N ASN A 388 38.43 65.63 15.55
CA ASN A 388 38.59 65.64 14.09
C ASN A 388 38.65 64.29 13.35
N THR A 389 38.07 64.30 12.13
CA THR A 389 38.53 63.66 10.88
C THR A 389 39.13 62.23 10.92
N PHE A 390 38.48 61.27 10.25
CA PHE A 390 39.12 60.57 9.10
C PHE A 390 38.14 59.77 8.23
N HIS A 391 38.64 59.46 7.02
CA HIS A 391 38.02 58.81 5.86
C HIS A 391 36.95 57.72 6.06
N THR A 392 35.97 57.73 5.15
CA THR A 392 35.04 56.63 4.84
C THR A 392 35.78 55.38 4.32
N SER A 393 35.52 54.22 4.93
CA SER A 393 35.92 52.90 4.44
C SER A 393 34.79 51.88 4.66
N PRO A 394 34.49 50.97 3.70
CA PRO A 394 33.29 50.13 3.72
C PRO A 394 33.34 48.94 4.70
N THR A 395 34.21 49.01 5.73
CA THR A 395 34.39 47.93 6.72
C THR A 395 33.35 47.95 7.83
N PHE A 396 32.73 49.10 8.12
CA PHE A 396 31.86 49.27 9.29
C PHE A 396 30.54 48.48 9.25
N PRO A 397 29.79 48.42 8.13
CA PRO A 397 28.58 47.58 8.04
C PRO A 397 28.92 46.10 8.19
N VAL A 398 30.05 45.68 7.60
CA VAL A 398 30.57 44.31 7.70
C VAL A 398 30.97 44.00 9.13
N LEU A 399 31.63 44.92 9.84
CA LEU A 399 31.99 44.75 11.25
C LEU A 399 30.78 44.67 12.16
N ILE A 400 29.73 45.47 11.94
CA ILE A 400 28.48 45.37 12.72
C ILE A 400 27.75 44.06 12.42
N ILE A 401 27.65 43.64 11.15
CA ILE A 401 27.06 42.34 10.78
C ILE A 401 27.89 41.20 11.39
N CYS A 402 29.22 41.27 11.36
CA CYS A 402 30.12 40.32 12.00
C CYS A 402 30.02 40.35 13.53
N LEU A 403 29.78 41.50 14.17
CA LEU A 403 29.56 41.62 15.62
C LEU A 403 28.20 41.08 16.04
N VAL A 404 27.12 41.38 15.31
CA VAL A 404 25.79 40.83 15.56
C VAL A 404 25.80 39.32 15.30
N ALA A 405 26.42 38.86 14.20
CA ALA A 405 26.64 37.45 13.95
C ALA A 405 27.52 36.81 15.02
N ALA A 406 28.58 37.47 15.51
CA ALA A 406 29.41 36.97 16.60
C ALA A 406 28.64 36.93 17.93
N VAL A 407 27.78 37.90 18.25
CA VAL A 407 26.95 37.89 19.47
C VAL A 407 25.83 36.87 19.37
N ILE A 408 25.24 36.64 18.19
CA ILE A 408 24.30 35.55 17.95
C ILE A 408 25.04 34.20 18.02
N LEU A 409 26.22 34.07 17.44
CA LEU A 409 27.03 32.86 17.52
C LEU A 409 27.57 32.62 18.93
N ILE A 410 27.92 33.65 19.70
CA ILE A 410 28.38 33.57 21.10
C ILE A 410 27.21 33.28 22.03
N SER A 411 26.03 33.86 21.82
CA SER A 411 24.83 33.51 22.59
C SER A 411 24.37 32.09 22.26
N VAL A 412 24.28 31.70 20.99
CA VAL A 412 24.04 30.31 20.57
C VAL A 412 25.13 29.38 21.07
N PHE A 413 26.41 29.79 21.10
CA PHE A 413 27.51 29.02 21.66
C PHE A 413 27.41 28.93 23.19
N LEU A 414 27.01 29.97 23.92
CA LEU A 414 26.84 29.93 25.37
C LEU A 414 25.59 29.13 25.76
N THR A 415 24.45 29.35 25.11
CA THR A 415 23.28 28.47 25.25
C THR A 415 23.66 27.04 24.87
N TYR A 416 24.44 26.83 23.81
CA TYR A 416 24.90 25.49 23.44
C TYR A 416 25.91 24.93 24.44
N PHE A 417 26.89 25.66 24.98
CA PHE A 417 27.99 25.16 25.82
C PHE A 417 27.70 25.20 27.33
N VAL A 418 26.77 26.02 27.79
CA VAL A 418 26.40 26.25 29.21
C VAL A 418 25.02 25.67 29.54
N VAL A 419 24.06 25.67 28.60
CA VAL A 419 22.74 25.07 28.83
C VAL A 419 22.61 23.70 28.17
N VAL A 420 22.88 23.60 26.86
CA VAL A 420 22.66 22.36 26.09
C VAL A 420 23.80 21.36 26.24
N ARG A 421 25.07 21.77 26.34
CA ARG A 421 26.24 20.89 26.42
C ARG A 421 26.44 20.37 27.83
N PRO A 422 26.15 21.09 28.94
CA PRO A 422 26.18 20.49 30.27
C PRO A 422 24.95 19.61 30.47
N ARG A 423 23.76 19.95 29.95
CA ARG A 423 22.63 18.99 29.92
C ARG A 423 22.92 17.78 29.02
N LYS A 424 23.49 17.94 27.82
CA LYS A 424 23.90 16.82 26.95
C LYS A 424 25.11 16.06 27.49
N THR A 425 26.00 16.66 28.27
CA THR A 425 27.18 15.98 28.84
C THR A 425 26.87 15.37 30.20
N ALA A 426 25.93 15.92 30.96
CA ALA A 426 25.34 15.28 32.13
C ALA A 426 24.41 14.15 31.71
N LEU A 427 23.52 14.35 30.73
CA LEU A 427 22.76 13.26 30.11
C LEU A 427 23.68 12.27 29.40
N ARG A 428 24.76 12.66 28.73
CA ARG A 428 25.75 11.71 28.15
C ARG A 428 26.64 11.09 29.23
N ARG A 429 26.85 11.68 30.40
CA ARG A 429 27.52 11.05 31.54
C ARG A 429 26.58 10.07 32.22
N LEU A 430 25.36 10.46 32.60
CA LEU A 430 24.30 9.56 33.08
C LEU A 430 24.02 8.44 32.08
N TYR A 431 23.94 8.74 30.78
CA TYR A 431 23.79 7.74 29.71
C TYR A 431 25.07 6.95 29.47
N ASN A 432 26.29 7.44 29.71
CA ASN A 432 27.51 6.64 29.59
C ASN A 432 27.75 5.76 30.82
N THR A 433 27.41 6.24 32.02
CA THR A 433 27.37 5.47 33.27
C THR A 433 26.32 4.38 33.14
N SER A 434 25.07 4.75 32.83
CA SER A 434 23.99 3.82 32.49
C SER A 434 24.34 2.93 31.30
N SER A 435 25.09 3.40 30.28
CA SER A 435 25.50 2.53 29.15
C SER A 435 26.60 1.55 29.53
N ASN A 436 27.54 1.90 30.40
CA ASN A 436 28.57 0.97 30.89
C ASN A 436 27.95 -0.05 31.84
N GLU A 437 27.07 0.41 32.72
CA GLU A 437 26.26 -0.41 33.62
C GLU A 437 25.34 -1.36 32.84
N HIS A 438 24.62 -0.87 31.83
CA HIS A 438 23.77 -1.67 30.93
C HIS A 438 24.59 -2.54 29.96
N LEU A 439 25.85 -2.18 29.63
CA LEU A 439 26.78 -3.09 28.94
C LEU A 439 27.06 -4.29 29.84
N SER A 440 27.57 -4.06 31.06
CA SER A 440 27.90 -5.10 32.04
C SER A 440 26.69 -5.99 32.31
N ASN A 441 25.55 -5.38 32.62
CA ASN A 441 24.30 -6.06 32.92
C ASN A 441 23.78 -6.89 31.72
N THR A 442 23.97 -6.45 30.47
CA THR A 442 23.59 -7.28 29.29
C THR A 442 24.56 -8.45 29.07
N TYR A 443 25.84 -8.30 29.36
CA TYR A 443 26.81 -9.40 29.30
C TYR A 443 26.55 -10.43 30.41
N GLU A 444 26.32 -9.96 31.64
CA GLU A 444 25.92 -10.78 32.79
C GLU A 444 24.61 -11.54 32.53
N GLN A 445 23.63 -10.92 31.85
CA GLN A 445 22.37 -11.55 31.41
C GLN A 445 22.51 -12.62 30.30
N ILE A 446 23.72 -12.87 29.76
CA ILE A 446 23.96 -14.02 28.88
C ILE A 446 24.50 -15.20 29.69
N VAL A 447 25.43 -14.94 30.63
CA VAL A 447 26.08 -15.97 31.45
C VAL A 447 25.03 -16.68 32.32
N GLY A 448 25.01 -18.02 32.27
CA GLY A 448 24.00 -18.84 32.96
C GLY A 448 22.59 -18.75 32.37
N SER A 449 22.38 -18.01 31.27
CA SER A 449 21.09 -17.95 30.58
C SER A 449 20.94 -19.10 29.56
N PRO A 450 19.71 -19.44 29.12
CA PRO A 450 19.47 -20.43 28.07
C PRO A 450 20.12 -20.12 26.70
N TRP A 451 20.70 -18.93 26.55
CA TRP A 451 21.31 -18.45 25.31
C TRP A 451 22.84 -18.48 25.33
N GLU A 452 23.48 -18.88 26.43
CA GLU A 452 24.94 -18.99 26.50
C GLU A 452 25.45 -20.16 25.65
N LEU A 453 26.41 -19.90 24.75
CA LEU A 453 27.16 -20.95 24.07
C LEU A 453 28.53 -21.12 24.72
N GLN A 454 28.89 -22.35 25.07
CA GLN A 454 30.21 -22.67 25.59
C GLN A 454 31.27 -22.52 24.50
N ARG A 455 32.49 -22.12 24.87
CA ARG A 455 33.57 -21.78 23.92
C ARG A 455 33.94 -22.91 22.93
N GLY A 456 33.70 -24.18 23.29
CA GLY A 456 33.89 -25.34 22.42
C GLY A 456 32.71 -25.68 21.50
N GLN A 457 31.56 -25.01 21.64
CA GLN A 457 30.37 -25.26 20.81
C GLN A 457 30.36 -24.45 19.52
N LEU A 458 30.93 -23.23 19.51
CA LEU A 458 30.94 -22.36 18.33
C LEU A 458 32.14 -22.64 17.42
N SER A 459 31.89 -22.91 16.14
CA SER A 459 32.91 -23.07 15.10
C SER A 459 32.68 -22.04 13.99
N LEU A 460 33.57 -21.06 13.87
CA LEU A 460 33.57 -20.06 12.79
C LEU A 460 34.13 -20.66 11.50
N SER A 461 33.57 -20.29 10.34
CA SER A 461 34.18 -20.55 9.03
C SER A 461 34.77 -19.27 8.43
N ASN A 462 35.52 -19.42 7.34
CA ASN A 462 36.06 -18.29 6.56
C ASN A 462 35.02 -17.67 5.61
N GLU A 463 33.85 -18.30 5.40
CA GLU A 463 32.80 -17.80 4.51
C GLU A 463 32.14 -16.55 5.12
N LEU A 464 32.39 -15.39 4.49
CA LEU A 464 31.75 -14.13 4.82
C LEU A 464 30.37 -14.06 4.15
N LEU A 465 29.31 -13.99 4.95
CA LEU A 465 27.93 -13.88 4.46
C LEU A 465 27.49 -12.43 4.26
N GLY A 466 28.09 -11.49 5.00
CA GLY A 466 27.76 -10.07 4.86
C GLY A 466 28.69 -9.16 5.66
N ASN A 467 28.89 -7.95 5.15
CA ASN A 467 29.65 -6.89 5.81
C ASN A 467 28.73 -5.69 6.07
N GLY A 468 28.22 -5.59 7.30
CA GLY A 468 27.32 -4.52 7.71
C GLY A 468 28.06 -3.27 8.18
N GLN A 469 27.28 -2.23 8.50
CA GLN A 469 27.79 -0.99 9.09
C GLN A 469 28.46 -1.23 10.46
N PHE A 470 27.87 -2.11 11.28
CA PHE A 470 28.25 -2.31 12.68
C PHE A 470 29.20 -3.50 12.92
N GLY A 471 29.32 -4.42 11.94
CA GLY A 471 29.99 -5.70 12.14
C GLY A 471 30.11 -6.53 10.86
N GLN A 472 30.54 -7.77 11.03
CA GLN A 472 30.62 -8.80 9.99
C GLN A 472 29.67 -9.95 10.34
N VAL A 473 29.11 -10.62 9.33
CA VAL A 473 28.38 -11.88 9.47
C VAL A 473 29.16 -12.96 8.74
N LYS A 474 29.57 -14.01 9.46
CA LYS A 474 30.25 -15.18 8.90
C LYS A 474 29.39 -16.42 9.07
N ARG A 475 29.52 -17.39 8.17
CA ARG A 475 28.91 -18.71 8.37
C ARG A 475 29.68 -19.48 9.44
N GLY A 476 29.00 -20.34 10.17
CA GLY A 476 29.64 -21.28 11.09
C GLY A 476 28.70 -22.38 11.53
N HIS A 477 29.08 -23.06 12.60
CA HIS A 477 28.30 -24.14 13.20
C HIS A 477 28.26 -24.00 14.73
N VAL A 478 27.14 -24.37 15.34
CA VAL A 478 27.02 -24.59 16.79
C VAL A 478 26.84 -26.07 17.05
N LYS A 479 27.62 -26.64 17.98
CA LYS A 479 27.47 -28.03 18.44
C LYS A 479 26.47 -28.10 19.59
N ILE A 480 25.25 -28.55 19.32
CA ILE A 480 24.17 -28.76 20.30
C ILE A 480 23.90 -30.26 20.40
N ASN A 481 24.02 -30.84 21.60
CA ASN A 481 23.81 -32.28 21.85
C ASN A 481 24.54 -33.20 20.86
N GLY A 482 25.79 -32.85 20.50
CA GLY A 482 26.60 -33.58 19.52
C GLY A 482 26.38 -33.17 18.06
N VAL A 483 25.19 -32.67 17.71
CA VAL A 483 24.79 -32.28 16.34
C VAL A 483 25.39 -30.92 15.96
N LYS A 484 25.92 -30.81 14.73
CA LYS A 484 26.39 -29.54 14.15
C LYS A 484 25.22 -28.83 13.46
N VAL A 485 24.73 -27.74 14.06
CA VAL A 485 23.70 -26.88 13.47
C VAL A 485 24.36 -25.72 12.71
N PRO A 486 24.05 -25.48 11.42
CA PRO A 486 24.59 -24.36 10.67
C PRO A 486 24.01 -23.03 11.17
N VAL A 487 24.87 -22.02 11.34
CA VAL A 487 24.50 -20.70 11.88
C VAL A 487 25.11 -19.54 11.10
N ALA A 488 24.44 -18.40 11.12
CA ALA A 488 25.00 -17.10 10.77
C ALA A 488 25.50 -16.43 12.05
N ILE A 489 26.80 -16.10 12.10
CA ILE A 489 27.46 -15.57 13.30
C ILE A 489 27.78 -14.09 13.06
N LYS A 490 27.10 -13.19 13.78
CA LYS A 490 27.36 -11.74 13.79
C LYS A 490 28.42 -11.45 14.84
N SER A 491 29.47 -10.70 14.46
CA SER A 491 30.46 -10.14 15.37
C SER A 491 30.72 -8.68 15.03
N LEU A 492 31.13 -7.90 16.03
CA LEU A 492 31.68 -6.56 15.79
C LEU A 492 33.03 -6.67 15.04
N LYS A 493 33.43 -5.57 14.40
CA LYS A 493 34.78 -5.37 13.85
C LYS A 493 35.71 -4.81 14.94
N ASP A 494 37.01 -5.00 14.81
CA ASP A 494 38.00 -4.58 15.82
C ASP A 494 37.99 -3.06 16.09
N ASN A 495 37.56 -2.26 15.11
CA ASN A 495 37.41 -0.81 15.20
C ASN A 495 35.99 -0.32 15.57
N ALA A 496 35.10 -1.20 16.07
CA ALA A 496 33.71 -0.86 16.38
C ALA A 496 33.60 0.20 17.49
N SER A 497 32.83 1.27 17.22
CA SER A 497 32.64 2.37 18.16
C SER A 497 31.77 1.99 19.36
N ALA A 498 31.77 2.82 20.40
CA ALA A 498 30.86 2.66 21.54
C ALA A 498 29.37 2.72 21.14
N LYS A 499 29.01 3.35 20.01
CA LYS A 499 27.64 3.32 19.48
C LYS A 499 27.33 1.94 18.88
N ASP A 500 28.23 1.42 18.05
CA ASP A 500 28.05 0.13 17.36
C ASP A 500 27.95 -1.02 18.38
N LYS A 501 28.72 -0.95 19.47
CA LYS A 501 28.60 -1.86 20.63
C LYS A 501 27.21 -1.85 21.27
N ARG A 502 26.61 -0.66 21.48
CA ARG A 502 25.25 -0.54 22.04
C ARG A 502 24.17 -1.00 21.07
N ASP A 503 24.29 -0.65 19.80
CA ASP A 503 23.31 -1.05 18.78
C ASP A 503 23.31 -2.59 18.61
N PHE A 504 24.49 -3.22 18.64
CA PHE A 504 24.65 -4.68 18.61
C PHE A 504 24.07 -5.39 19.85
N LEU A 505 24.22 -4.82 21.06
CA LEU A 505 23.61 -5.39 22.27
C LEU A 505 22.09 -5.15 22.33
N ASN A 506 21.60 -4.02 21.81
CA ASN A 506 20.17 -3.78 21.62
C ASN A 506 19.56 -4.77 20.62
N GLU A 507 20.28 -5.11 19.55
CA GLU A 507 19.85 -6.16 18.62
C GLU A 507 19.75 -7.53 19.32
N LEU A 508 20.72 -7.89 20.16
CA LEU A 508 20.69 -9.12 20.94
C LEU A 508 19.53 -9.15 21.96
N SER A 509 19.24 -8.04 22.65
CA SER A 509 18.12 -7.99 23.59
C SER A 509 16.76 -8.08 22.90
N ILE A 510 16.61 -7.49 21.71
CA ILE A 510 15.44 -7.67 20.84
C ILE A 510 15.34 -9.15 20.41
N LEU A 511 16.41 -9.76 19.90
CA LEU A 511 16.43 -11.18 19.48
C LEU A 511 16.03 -12.14 20.62
N LYS A 512 16.48 -11.90 21.86
CA LYS A 512 16.03 -12.66 23.05
C LYS A 512 14.51 -12.54 23.29
N ARG A 513 13.90 -11.37 23.03
CA ARG A 513 12.46 -11.09 23.23
C ARG A 513 11.58 -11.59 22.08
N VAL A 514 12.07 -11.58 20.84
CA VAL A 514 11.37 -12.13 19.68
C VAL A 514 11.05 -13.61 19.91
N GLY A 515 12.02 -14.39 20.40
CA GLY A 515 11.85 -15.83 20.58
C GLY A 515 11.76 -16.59 19.24
N LYS A 516 11.15 -17.78 19.25
CA LYS A 516 11.10 -18.66 18.08
C LYS A 516 9.84 -18.42 17.24
N HIS A 517 10.00 -18.18 15.94
CA HIS A 517 8.91 -18.10 14.96
C HIS A 517 9.40 -18.59 13.58
N GLU A 518 8.52 -19.21 12.77
CA GLU A 518 8.92 -19.74 11.45
C GLU A 518 9.45 -18.63 10.53
N ASN A 519 8.75 -17.49 10.49
CA ASN A 519 9.06 -16.37 9.60
C ASN A 519 9.90 -15.25 10.24
N VAL A 520 10.65 -15.54 11.30
CA VAL A 520 11.61 -14.59 11.87
C VAL A 520 12.93 -15.31 12.14
N VAL A 521 14.06 -14.65 11.86
CA VAL A 521 15.39 -15.22 12.14
C VAL A 521 15.55 -15.41 13.65
N CYS A 522 15.71 -16.66 14.06
CA CYS A 522 15.81 -17.03 15.46
C CYS A 522 17.24 -16.90 15.99
N LEU A 523 17.37 -16.46 17.25
CA LEU A 523 18.61 -16.59 18.02
C LEU A 523 18.88 -18.07 18.30
N VAL A 524 20.14 -18.51 18.10
CA VAL A 524 20.62 -19.84 18.51
C VAL A 524 21.41 -19.74 19.81
N GLY A 525 22.16 -18.64 19.99
CA GLY A 525 22.82 -18.30 21.24
C GLY A 525 23.90 -17.24 21.05
N ALA A 526 24.62 -16.89 22.12
CA ALA A 526 25.70 -15.93 22.10
C ALA A 526 26.85 -16.39 23.02
N CYS A 527 28.10 -16.02 22.67
CA CYS A 527 29.26 -16.34 23.48
C CYS A 527 30.41 -15.35 23.32
N HIS A 528 31.23 -15.25 24.37
CA HIS A 528 32.38 -14.35 24.42
C HIS A 528 33.70 -15.10 24.21
N ILE A 529 34.41 -14.77 23.13
CA ILE A 529 35.69 -15.40 22.77
C ILE A 529 36.75 -14.31 22.62
N LYS A 530 37.77 -14.35 23.50
CA LYS A 530 38.93 -13.44 23.50
C LYS A 530 38.57 -11.93 23.41
N GLY A 531 37.58 -11.46 24.17
CA GLY A 531 37.17 -10.04 24.16
C GLY A 531 36.10 -9.68 23.13
N VAL A 532 35.74 -10.62 22.23
CA VAL A 532 34.77 -10.39 21.16
C VAL A 532 33.46 -11.14 21.47
N MET A 533 32.34 -10.43 21.35
CA MET A 533 30.99 -10.97 21.48
C MET A 533 30.55 -11.54 20.12
N TYR A 534 30.13 -12.80 20.11
CA TYR A 534 29.58 -13.48 18.95
C TYR A 534 28.11 -13.81 19.20
N VAL A 535 27.24 -13.49 18.24
CA VAL A 535 25.81 -13.82 18.26
C VAL A 535 25.53 -14.78 17.11
N ALA A 536 25.15 -16.01 17.45
CA ALA A 536 24.80 -17.06 16.49
C ALA A 536 23.29 -17.07 16.27
N MET A 537 22.89 -16.97 15.01
CA MET A 537 21.50 -16.94 14.53
C MET A 537 21.28 -18.09 13.54
N GLU A 538 20.01 -18.42 13.29
CA GLU A 538 19.62 -19.35 12.24
C GLU A 538 20.24 -18.99 10.87
N TYR A 539 20.84 -19.97 10.19
CA TYR A 539 21.41 -19.76 8.85
C TYR A 539 20.34 -19.87 7.76
N ALA A 540 20.11 -18.76 7.04
CA ALA A 540 19.20 -18.71 5.89
C ALA A 540 19.94 -19.04 4.59
N LYS A 541 19.77 -20.27 4.09
CA LYS A 541 20.52 -20.88 2.97
C LYS A 541 20.49 -20.07 1.66
N HIS A 542 19.42 -19.33 1.38
CA HIS A 542 19.21 -18.66 0.08
C HIS A 542 19.49 -17.15 0.12
N GLY A 543 20.10 -16.63 1.19
CA GLY A 543 20.48 -15.22 1.31
C GLY A 543 19.28 -14.28 1.47
N ASP A 544 19.45 -13.02 1.06
CA ASP A 544 18.39 -12.00 1.15
C ASP A 544 17.40 -12.04 -0.03
N LEU A 545 16.15 -11.73 0.26
CA LEU A 545 15.03 -11.77 -0.67
C LEU A 545 15.21 -10.80 -1.85
N ARG A 546 15.78 -9.61 -1.63
CA ARG A 546 16.02 -8.64 -2.71
C ARG A 546 17.01 -9.18 -3.73
N THR A 547 18.10 -9.77 -3.27
CA THR A 547 19.10 -10.43 -4.12
C THR A 547 18.50 -11.63 -4.84
N PHE A 548 17.75 -12.49 -4.14
CA PHE A 548 17.06 -13.64 -4.73
C PHE A 548 16.09 -13.23 -5.86
N LEU A 549 15.20 -12.28 -5.59
CA LEU A 549 14.23 -11.76 -6.57
C LEU A 549 14.93 -11.18 -7.81
N ARG A 550 16.04 -10.46 -7.64
CA ARG A 550 16.81 -9.90 -8.76
C ARG A 550 17.47 -10.97 -9.62
N HIS A 551 17.95 -12.06 -9.02
CA HIS A 551 18.47 -13.20 -9.77
C HIS A 551 17.37 -13.91 -10.58
N SER A 552 16.15 -14.01 -10.05
CA SER A 552 15.02 -14.62 -10.76
C SER A 552 14.67 -13.94 -12.10
N ARG A 553 15.05 -12.66 -12.27
CA ARG A 553 14.87 -11.91 -13.53
C ARG A 553 15.75 -12.38 -14.69
N ARG A 554 16.83 -13.14 -14.41
CA ARG A 554 17.78 -13.60 -15.46
C ARG A 554 17.41 -14.95 -16.07
N LEU A 555 16.48 -15.69 -15.45
CA LEU A 555 15.96 -16.95 -15.97
C LEU A 555 14.97 -16.75 -17.15
N THR A 556 14.80 -15.51 -17.63
CA THR A 556 13.87 -15.13 -18.70
C THR A 556 14.57 -14.82 -20.03
N SER A 557 15.89 -15.02 -20.12
CA SER A 557 16.70 -14.57 -21.27
C SER A 557 17.50 -15.70 -21.93
N VAL A 558 17.02 -16.95 -21.82
CA VAL A 558 17.61 -18.12 -22.49
C VAL A 558 16.50 -18.90 -23.19
N HIS A 559 15.88 -18.27 -24.19
CA HIS A 559 15.47 -18.90 -25.44
C HIS A 559 15.29 -17.79 -26.48
N GLU A 560 15.83 -18.03 -27.66
CA GLU A 560 16.19 -17.01 -28.64
C GLU A 560 15.31 -17.11 -29.90
N TYR A 561 14.90 -15.95 -30.41
CA TYR A 561 14.38 -15.71 -31.76
C TYR A 561 13.16 -16.52 -32.25
N ASP A 562 11.95 -15.99 -31.98
CA ASP A 562 10.91 -15.93 -33.01
C ASP A 562 10.25 -14.55 -32.99
N ASN A 563 9.91 -14.02 -34.16
CA ASN A 563 9.65 -12.60 -34.40
C ASN A 563 8.19 -12.35 -34.79
N THR A 564 7.25 -13.07 -34.18
CA THR A 564 5.82 -12.76 -34.18
C THR A 564 5.18 -13.07 -32.82
N THR A 565 4.11 -12.35 -32.49
CA THR A 565 3.35 -12.40 -31.22
C THR A 565 3.96 -11.64 -30.03
N SER A 566 3.08 -11.09 -29.19
CA SER A 566 3.38 -10.11 -28.12
C SER A 566 4.26 -10.67 -27.00
N PRO A 567 5.17 -9.89 -26.38
CA PRO A 567 6.14 -10.40 -25.41
C PRO A 567 5.50 -10.76 -24.05
N SER A 568 5.09 -12.01 -23.90
CA SER A 568 4.75 -12.62 -22.60
C SER A 568 6.03 -12.80 -21.76
N LEU A 569 6.18 -11.98 -20.72
CA LEU A 569 7.34 -11.99 -19.82
C LEU A 569 7.34 -13.24 -18.90
N HIS A 570 7.84 -14.37 -19.41
CA HIS A 570 7.98 -15.62 -18.65
C HIS A 570 9.00 -15.47 -17.51
N THR A 571 8.53 -15.08 -16.33
CA THR A 571 9.34 -15.02 -15.09
C THR A 571 9.39 -16.40 -14.43
N ALA A 572 10.57 -16.85 -13.99
CA ALA A 572 10.73 -18.14 -13.31
C ALA A 572 10.01 -18.27 -11.95
N LEU A 573 9.57 -17.16 -11.35
CA LEU A 573 8.73 -17.16 -10.14
C LEU A 573 7.27 -16.95 -10.52
N ARG A 574 6.43 -17.96 -10.25
CA ARG A 574 4.97 -17.88 -10.38
C ARG A 574 4.39 -16.85 -9.39
N PRO A 575 3.27 -16.17 -9.69
CA PRO A 575 2.62 -15.22 -8.77
C PRO A 575 2.32 -15.81 -7.38
N GLN A 576 1.91 -17.08 -7.30
CA GLN A 576 1.73 -17.83 -6.05
C GLN A 576 2.96 -17.78 -5.14
N SER A 577 4.17 -17.89 -5.70
CA SER A 577 5.42 -17.81 -4.93
C SER A 577 5.63 -16.42 -4.35
N LEU A 578 5.26 -15.36 -5.09
CA LEU A 578 5.32 -13.98 -4.60
C LEU A 578 4.33 -13.75 -3.45
N ILE A 579 3.09 -14.23 -3.59
CA ILE A 579 2.08 -14.18 -2.51
C ILE A 579 2.56 -14.99 -1.28
N LYS A 580 3.15 -16.17 -1.47
CA LYS A 580 3.69 -16.99 -0.36
C LYS A 580 4.83 -16.30 0.38
N LEU A 581 5.71 -15.60 -0.34
CA LEU A 581 6.77 -14.78 0.26
C LEU A 581 6.19 -13.61 1.06
N SER A 582 5.21 -12.89 0.49
CA SER A 582 4.47 -11.81 1.15
C SER A 582 3.73 -12.27 2.41
N LEU A 583 3.11 -13.45 2.37
CA LEU A 583 2.42 -14.05 3.50
C LEU A 583 3.38 -14.44 4.63
N GLY A 584 4.55 -15.00 4.28
CA GLY A 584 5.60 -15.30 5.25
C GLY A 584 6.09 -14.04 5.97
N THR A 585 6.38 -12.97 5.23
CA THR A 585 6.81 -11.69 5.84
C THR A 585 5.71 -11.05 6.69
N ALA A 586 4.43 -11.15 6.27
CA ALA A 586 3.29 -10.70 7.08
C ALA A 586 3.18 -11.46 8.42
N LYS A 587 3.25 -12.80 8.39
CA LYS A 587 3.28 -13.65 9.60
C LYS A 587 4.46 -13.30 10.52
N GLY A 588 5.63 -13.02 9.96
CA GLY A 588 6.79 -12.56 10.72
C GLY A 588 6.57 -11.21 11.41
N LEU A 589 5.98 -10.24 10.72
CA LEU A 589 5.66 -8.92 11.29
C LEU A 589 4.52 -8.97 12.32
N LYS A 590 3.51 -9.83 12.12
CA LYS A 590 2.48 -10.13 13.12
C LYS A 590 3.11 -10.57 14.44
N HIS A 591 4.00 -11.56 14.37
CA HIS A 591 4.70 -12.05 15.56
C HIS A 591 5.52 -10.94 16.28
N LEU A 592 6.09 -9.98 15.55
CA LEU A 592 6.76 -8.82 16.16
C LEU A 592 5.76 -7.84 16.81
N ALA A 593 4.62 -7.58 16.16
CA ALA A 593 3.54 -6.74 16.70
C ALA A 593 2.94 -7.32 17.99
N ASP A 594 2.72 -8.64 18.03
CA ASP A 594 2.27 -9.38 19.22
C ASP A 594 3.27 -9.26 20.40
N LYS A 595 4.56 -8.99 20.12
CA LYS A 595 5.61 -8.71 21.14
C LYS A 595 5.83 -7.22 21.43
N GLN A 596 5.07 -6.33 20.77
CA GLN A 596 5.20 -4.87 20.79
C GLN A 596 6.58 -4.38 20.31
N ILE A 597 7.12 -5.04 19.27
CA ILE A 597 8.41 -4.71 18.65
C ILE A 597 8.16 -4.00 17.32
N ILE A 598 8.61 -2.74 17.21
CA ILE A 598 8.64 -1.98 15.96
C ILE A 598 10.00 -2.25 15.30
N HIS A 599 10.00 -2.74 14.07
CA HIS A 599 11.18 -3.10 13.29
C HIS A 599 11.90 -1.89 12.71
N ARG A 600 11.16 -0.93 12.15
CA ARG A 600 11.66 0.36 11.63
C ARG A 600 12.59 0.28 10.42
N ASP A 601 12.76 -0.91 9.82
CA ASP A 601 13.47 -1.12 8.56
C ASP A 601 12.96 -2.36 7.80
N VAL A 602 11.65 -2.45 7.62
CA VAL A 602 11.02 -3.51 6.83
C VAL A 602 11.29 -3.28 5.34
N ALA A 603 12.15 -4.10 4.74
CA ALA A 603 12.55 -4.01 3.34
C ALA A 603 13.05 -5.38 2.82
N ALA A 604 13.03 -5.61 1.50
CA ALA A 604 13.37 -6.92 0.92
C ALA A 604 14.83 -7.35 1.17
N ARG A 605 15.73 -6.40 1.48
CA ARG A 605 17.13 -6.68 1.88
C ARG A 605 17.26 -7.22 3.31
N ASN A 606 16.24 -7.00 4.16
CA ASN A 606 16.18 -7.42 5.57
C ASN A 606 15.22 -8.62 5.74
N VAL A 607 14.85 -9.27 4.64
CA VAL A 607 14.13 -10.55 4.65
C VAL A 607 15.10 -11.60 4.12
N LEU A 608 15.40 -12.62 4.91
CA LEU A 608 16.23 -13.75 4.49
C LEU A 608 15.35 -14.93 4.06
N LEU A 609 15.93 -15.82 3.24
CA LEU A 609 15.26 -17.01 2.72
C LEU A 609 15.88 -18.28 3.32
N GLY A 610 15.13 -18.91 4.21
CA GLY A 610 15.45 -20.20 4.81
C GLY A 610 15.24 -21.37 3.86
N GLU A 611 15.34 -22.59 4.39
CA GLU A 611 15.07 -23.81 3.63
C GLU A 611 13.64 -23.81 3.05
N LYS A 612 13.44 -24.46 1.89
CA LYS A 612 12.18 -24.42 1.11
C LYS A 612 11.67 -23.00 0.79
N LEU A 613 12.57 -22.01 0.73
CA LEU A 613 12.29 -20.59 0.49
C LEU A 613 11.35 -19.94 1.52
N VAL A 614 11.38 -20.41 2.77
CA VAL A 614 10.64 -19.76 3.88
C VAL A 614 11.20 -18.36 4.13
N ALA A 615 10.37 -17.34 3.95
CA ALA A 615 10.73 -15.95 4.22
C ALA A 615 10.84 -15.69 5.73
N LYS A 616 11.94 -15.04 6.14
CA LYS A 616 12.28 -14.75 7.54
C LYS A 616 12.69 -13.29 7.71
N ILE A 617 11.98 -12.55 8.55
CA ILE A 617 12.35 -11.18 8.93
C ILE A 617 13.68 -11.18 9.72
N ALA A 618 14.58 -10.22 9.42
CA ALA A 618 15.95 -10.18 9.92
C ALA A 618 16.48 -8.73 10.12
N ASP A 619 17.67 -8.61 10.71
CA ASP A 619 18.40 -7.36 11.02
C ASP A 619 17.64 -6.37 11.93
N PHE A 620 17.65 -6.69 13.23
CA PHE A 620 16.98 -5.90 14.27
C PHE A 620 17.78 -4.67 14.75
N GLY A 621 18.83 -4.26 14.03
CA GLY A 621 19.76 -3.20 14.44
C GLY A 621 19.14 -1.80 14.63
N LEU A 622 17.93 -1.56 14.09
CA LEU A 622 17.18 -0.31 14.29
C LEU A 622 15.91 -0.49 15.14
N SER A 623 15.58 -1.72 15.53
CA SER A 623 14.31 -2.09 16.15
C SER A 623 14.20 -1.64 17.60
N LYS A 624 12.96 -1.39 18.04
CA LYS A 624 12.65 -0.96 19.41
C LYS A 624 11.42 -1.67 19.95
N ASN A 625 11.43 -1.89 21.27
CA ASN A 625 10.29 -2.38 22.02
C ASN A 625 9.60 -1.19 22.69
N ASP A 626 8.65 -0.61 21.98
CA ASP A 626 7.93 0.62 22.34
C ASP A 626 6.64 0.66 21.52
N GLN A 627 5.60 1.33 22.02
CA GLN A 627 4.37 1.56 21.25
C GLN A 627 4.50 2.78 20.33
N THR A 628 5.32 3.77 20.72
CA THR A 628 5.54 4.98 19.91
C THR A 628 6.93 5.55 20.21
N TYR A 629 7.82 5.49 19.23
CA TYR A 629 9.21 5.93 19.38
C TYR A 629 9.49 7.21 18.58
N VAL A 630 9.93 8.28 19.26
CA VAL A 630 10.43 9.51 18.61
C VAL A 630 11.96 9.51 18.59
N LYS A 631 12.55 9.57 17.39
CA LYS A 631 14.00 9.43 17.23
C LYS A 631 14.76 10.75 17.47
N THR A 632 15.71 10.73 18.40
CA THR A 632 16.54 11.88 18.79
C THR A 632 17.99 11.84 18.27
N SER A 633 18.34 10.89 17.39
CA SER A 633 19.72 10.65 16.91
C SER A 633 19.89 10.67 15.39
N SER A 634 21.06 11.13 14.93
CA SER A 634 21.44 11.33 13.52
C SER A 634 21.85 10.05 12.75
N THR A 635 21.40 8.87 13.20
CA THR A 635 21.68 7.60 12.49
C THR A 635 21.02 7.62 11.09
N ARG A 636 21.68 7.10 10.05
CA ARG A 636 21.07 6.94 8.70
C ARG A 636 19.75 6.15 8.78
N VAL A 637 18.80 6.45 7.90
CA VAL A 637 17.45 5.86 7.88
C VAL A 637 17.04 5.43 6.46
N PRO A 638 16.14 4.44 6.32
CA PRO A 638 15.70 3.92 5.03
C PRO A 638 14.61 4.80 4.38
N ILE A 639 14.94 6.06 4.04
CA ILE A 639 14.00 7.12 3.60
C ILE A 639 12.88 6.61 2.65
N ARG A 640 13.21 5.75 1.68
CA ARG A 640 12.28 5.25 0.65
C ARG A 640 11.25 4.20 1.13
N TRP A 641 11.41 3.69 2.35
CA TRP A 641 10.48 2.76 3.01
C TRP A 641 9.72 3.41 4.16
N MET A 642 10.14 4.60 4.62
CA MET A 642 9.54 5.27 5.77
C MET A 642 8.14 5.83 5.48
N ALA A 643 7.29 5.80 6.51
CA ALA A 643 5.99 6.44 6.50
C ALA A 643 6.09 7.98 6.57
N VAL A 644 5.05 8.69 6.13
CA VAL A 644 5.03 10.16 6.06
C VAL A 644 5.24 10.79 7.43
N GLU A 645 4.63 10.25 8.48
CA GLU A 645 4.86 10.67 9.87
C GLU A 645 6.33 10.47 10.27
N SER A 646 6.91 9.30 9.99
CA SER A 646 8.29 8.99 10.31
C SER A 646 9.30 9.88 9.58
N LEU A 647 8.97 10.36 8.37
CA LEU A 647 9.76 11.33 7.62
C LEU A 647 9.64 12.75 8.20
N PHE A 648 8.44 13.16 8.65
CA PHE A 648 8.17 14.51 9.11
C PHE A 648 8.60 14.77 10.56
N ASN A 649 8.12 13.96 11.50
CA ASN A 649 8.26 14.20 12.94
C ASN A 649 9.13 13.13 13.66
N ASN A 650 9.74 12.21 12.90
CA ASN A 650 10.56 11.10 13.42
C ASN A 650 9.81 10.13 14.35
N THR A 651 8.48 10.04 14.26
CA THR A 651 7.67 9.07 14.99
C THR A 651 7.63 7.72 14.29
N TYR A 652 7.78 6.64 15.05
CA TYR A 652 7.67 5.25 14.58
C TYR A 652 6.65 4.50 15.45
N THR A 653 5.75 3.77 14.82
CA THR A 653 4.70 2.93 15.42
C THR A 653 4.58 1.61 14.63
N LEU A 654 3.78 0.65 15.12
CA LEU A 654 3.45 -0.56 14.34
C LEU A 654 2.82 -0.22 12.97
N GLN A 655 2.02 0.85 12.89
CA GLN A 655 1.44 1.33 11.62
C GLN A 655 2.48 1.95 10.66
N SER A 656 3.64 2.39 11.16
CA SER A 656 4.77 2.80 10.31
C SER A 656 5.52 1.61 9.70
N ASP A 657 5.53 0.44 10.38
CA ASP A 657 5.98 -0.81 9.79
C ASP A 657 4.98 -1.36 8.76
N VAL A 658 3.67 -1.15 8.94
CA VAL A 658 2.65 -1.47 7.92
C VAL A 658 2.87 -0.70 6.61
N TRP A 659 3.20 0.59 6.68
CA TRP A 659 3.58 1.37 5.50
C TRP A 659 4.82 0.78 4.81
N SER A 660 5.85 0.47 5.62
CA SER A 660 7.11 -0.14 5.16
C SER A 660 6.85 -1.52 4.52
N PHE A 661 5.91 -2.29 5.07
CA PHE A 661 5.44 -3.56 4.52
C PHE A 661 4.77 -3.38 3.15
N GLY A 662 3.95 -2.34 2.96
CA GLY A 662 3.43 -1.97 1.63
C GLY A 662 4.55 -1.74 0.59
N VAL A 663 5.65 -1.08 0.99
CA VAL A 663 6.82 -0.90 0.12
C VAL A 663 7.55 -2.23 -0.13
N LEU A 664 7.68 -3.11 0.88
CA LEU A 664 8.21 -4.47 0.72
C LEU A 664 7.36 -5.31 -0.25
N LEU A 665 6.03 -5.25 -0.19
CA LEU A 665 5.15 -5.90 -1.17
C LEU A 665 5.48 -5.38 -2.58
N TRP A 666 5.63 -4.07 -2.75
CA TRP A 666 6.01 -3.50 -4.05
C TRP A 666 7.39 -3.97 -4.52
N GLU A 667 8.39 -4.11 -3.63
CA GLU A 667 9.66 -4.75 -3.97
C GLU A 667 9.48 -6.19 -4.43
N ILE A 668 8.65 -7.00 -3.75
CA ILE A 668 8.37 -8.41 -4.12
C ILE A 668 7.76 -8.49 -5.52
N PHE A 669 6.68 -7.73 -5.78
CA PHE A 669 5.96 -7.76 -7.06
C PHE A 669 6.66 -7.01 -8.21
N THR A 670 7.74 -6.29 -7.93
CA THR A 670 8.70 -5.78 -8.95
C THR A 670 9.97 -6.63 -9.05
N LEU A 671 10.03 -7.79 -8.40
CA LEU A 671 11.19 -8.68 -8.37
C LEU A 671 12.46 -7.97 -7.88
N GLY A 672 12.37 -7.20 -6.79
CA GLY A 672 13.48 -6.44 -6.20
C GLY A 672 13.72 -5.08 -6.88
N GLY A 673 12.65 -4.39 -7.28
CA GLY A 673 12.71 -3.00 -7.76
C GLY A 673 13.35 -2.05 -6.73
N THR A 674 13.71 -0.84 -7.14
CA THR A 674 14.13 0.21 -6.21
C THR A 674 12.97 1.18 -6.03
N PRO A 675 12.38 1.33 -4.83
CA PRO A 675 11.24 2.22 -4.62
C PRO A 675 11.55 3.68 -4.98
N TYR A 676 10.61 4.32 -5.66
CA TYR A 676 10.68 5.73 -6.09
C TYR A 676 11.95 6.07 -6.89
N SER A 677 12.51 5.14 -7.68
CA SER A 677 13.84 5.28 -8.30
C SER A 677 14.05 6.52 -9.19
N SER A 678 12.97 7.15 -9.67
CA SER A 678 12.99 8.39 -10.46
C SER A 678 12.90 9.68 -9.63
N ILE A 679 12.72 9.58 -8.31
CA ILE A 679 12.53 10.72 -7.40
C ILE A 679 13.76 10.84 -6.50
N ASP A 680 14.29 12.06 -6.32
CA ASP A 680 15.38 12.27 -5.36
C ASP A 680 14.91 12.08 -3.91
N SER A 681 15.83 11.62 -3.06
CA SER A 681 15.52 11.30 -1.66
C SER A 681 15.15 12.52 -0.82
N GLN A 682 15.59 13.73 -1.19
CA GLN A 682 15.22 14.99 -0.52
C GLN A 682 13.81 15.44 -0.92
N GLN A 683 13.41 15.20 -2.17
CA GLN A 683 12.10 15.58 -2.71
C GLN A 683 10.98 14.60 -2.34
N LEU A 684 11.33 13.38 -1.90
CA LEU A 684 10.36 12.31 -1.64
C LEU A 684 9.31 12.70 -0.58
N PHE A 685 9.66 13.50 0.42
CA PHE A 685 8.69 13.93 1.44
C PHE A 685 7.55 14.75 0.83
N SER A 686 7.86 15.80 0.05
CA SER A 686 6.85 16.60 -0.65
C SER A 686 6.04 15.74 -1.63
N TYR A 687 6.72 14.91 -2.41
CA TYR A 687 6.08 14.01 -3.37
C TYR A 687 5.03 13.09 -2.73
N LEU A 688 5.30 12.55 -1.54
CA LEU A 688 4.33 11.74 -0.79
C LEU A 688 3.20 12.58 -0.18
N LYS A 689 3.51 13.79 0.30
CA LYS A 689 2.54 14.72 0.88
C LYS A 689 1.53 15.22 -0.16
N ASP A 690 1.93 15.34 -1.43
CA ASP A 690 1.05 15.67 -2.56
C ASP A 690 0.19 14.47 -3.01
N GLY A 691 0.12 13.40 -2.21
CA GLY A 691 -0.73 12.22 -2.44
C GLY A 691 -0.14 11.19 -3.41
N HIS A 692 1.04 11.40 -3.99
CA HIS A 692 1.63 10.44 -4.91
C HIS A 692 2.09 9.16 -4.20
N ARG A 693 2.02 8.03 -4.92
CA ARG A 693 2.37 6.68 -4.43
C ARG A 693 3.10 5.87 -5.51
N LEU A 694 3.69 4.74 -5.13
CA LEU A 694 4.32 3.82 -6.09
C LEU A 694 3.28 3.28 -7.09
N ARG A 695 3.66 3.22 -8.37
CA ARG A 695 2.81 2.71 -9.46
C ARG A 695 2.63 1.19 -9.34
N LYS A 696 1.48 0.67 -9.78
CA LYS A 696 1.17 -0.77 -9.81
C LYS A 696 2.26 -1.59 -10.52
N PRO A 697 2.86 -2.63 -9.88
CA PRO A 697 3.77 -3.54 -10.55
C PRO A 697 3.07 -4.40 -11.61
N ARG A 698 3.77 -4.79 -12.69
CA ARG A 698 3.19 -5.60 -13.79
C ARG A 698 2.71 -6.98 -13.36
N LEU A 699 3.40 -7.62 -12.42
CA LEU A 699 3.06 -8.96 -11.90
C LEU A 699 2.04 -8.92 -10.75
N CYS A 700 1.52 -7.74 -10.42
CA CYS A 700 0.61 -7.51 -9.31
C CYS A 700 -0.84 -7.48 -9.83
N ASP A 701 -1.73 -8.25 -9.22
CA ASP A 701 -3.17 -8.11 -9.45
C ASP A 701 -3.72 -6.79 -8.82
N GLN A 702 -5.01 -6.51 -9.01
CA GLN A 702 -5.60 -5.27 -8.48
C GLN A 702 -5.82 -5.31 -6.97
N ASP A 703 -6.04 -6.49 -6.37
CA ASP A 703 -6.31 -6.65 -4.94
C ASP A 703 -5.04 -6.47 -4.10
N MET A 704 -3.93 -7.04 -4.56
CA MET A 704 -2.60 -6.87 -4.01
C MET A 704 -2.16 -5.40 -4.11
N TYR A 705 -2.44 -4.72 -5.23
CA TYR A 705 -2.12 -3.29 -5.33
C TYR A 705 -3.05 -2.42 -4.46
N GLY A 706 -4.33 -2.77 -4.36
CA GLY A 706 -5.25 -2.12 -3.42
C GLY A 706 -4.81 -2.29 -1.96
N MET A 707 -4.26 -3.46 -1.61
CA MET A 707 -3.63 -3.71 -0.31
C MET A 707 -2.41 -2.80 -0.09
N MET A 708 -1.52 -2.66 -1.08
CA MET A 708 -0.38 -1.72 -0.99
C MET A 708 -0.83 -0.27 -0.78
N LEU A 709 -1.86 0.18 -1.51
CA LEU A 709 -2.42 1.53 -1.36
C LEU A 709 -3.03 1.76 0.03
N GLN A 710 -3.71 0.76 0.60
CA GLN A 710 -4.23 0.80 1.97
C GLN A 710 -3.11 0.90 3.02
N CYS A 711 -2.00 0.19 2.83
CA CYS A 711 -0.81 0.35 3.67
C CYS A 711 -0.21 1.76 3.61
N TRP A 712 -0.40 2.49 2.50
CA TRP A 712 0.10 3.85 2.29
C TRP A 712 -0.94 4.95 2.55
N ASN A 713 -1.90 4.72 3.43
CA ASN A 713 -2.79 5.78 3.92
C ASN A 713 -1.98 6.82 4.71
N ASP A 714 -2.22 8.11 4.50
CA ASP A 714 -1.55 9.19 5.24
C ASP A 714 -1.90 9.18 6.73
N VAL A 715 -3.11 8.75 7.09
CA VAL A 715 -3.56 8.58 8.47
C VAL A 715 -3.16 7.17 8.94
N PRO A 716 -2.23 7.01 9.92
CA PRO A 716 -1.76 5.70 10.36
C PRO A 716 -2.86 4.76 10.86
N GLU A 717 -3.88 5.32 11.50
CA GLU A 717 -5.03 4.60 12.09
C GLU A 717 -5.99 4.06 11.01
N ARG A 718 -5.89 4.56 9.78
CA ARG A 718 -6.67 4.08 8.61
C ARG A 718 -5.92 3.04 7.77
N ARG A 719 -4.69 2.68 8.15
CA ARG A 719 -3.96 1.57 7.54
C ARG A 719 -4.46 0.24 8.14
N PRO A 720 -4.61 -0.82 7.34
CA PRO A 720 -5.04 -2.12 7.85
C PRO A 720 -4.00 -2.65 8.86
N THR A 721 -4.47 -3.43 9.83
CA THR A 721 -3.57 -4.10 10.77
C THR A 721 -2.76 -5.19 10.07
N ILE A 722 -1.61 -5.56 10.63
CA ILE A 722 -0.80 -6.66 10.08
C ILE A 722 -1.54 -8.02 10.12
N ASP A 723 -2.53 -8.15 11.00
CA ASP A 723 -3.41 -9.31 11.12
C ASP A 723 -4.39 -9.39 9.94
N GLU A 724 -5.06 -8.29 9.62
CA GLU A 724 -5.94 -8.16 8.44
C GLU A 724 -5.17 -8.43 7.15
N LEU A 725 -3.95 -7.89 7.03
CA LEU A 725 -3.04 -8.11 5.91
C LEU A 725 -2.64 -9.59 5.80
N THR A 726 -2.28 -10.23 6.92
CA THR A 726 -1.95 -11.66 6.96
C THR A 726 -3.14 -12.52 6.53
N ALA A 727 -4.34 -12.24 7.05
CA ALA A 727 -5.57 -12.95 6.69
C ALA A 727 -6.01 -12.71 5.24
N ARG A 728 -5.73 -11.53 4.67
CA ARG A 728 -5.99 -11.24 3.25
C ARG A 728 -5.00 -11.98 2.34
N LEU A 729 -3.70 -11.98 2.68
CA LEU A 729 -2.68 -12.72 1.93
C LEU A 729 -2.87 -14.23 1.98
N GLN A 730 -3.31 -14.77 3.12
CA GLN A 730 -3.66 -16.18 3.29
C GLN A 730 -4.82 -16.57 2.34
N ARG A 731 -5.91 -15.80 2.32
CA ARG A 731 -7.03 -15.99 1.38
C ARG A 731 -6.63 -15.85 -0.09
N MET A 732 -5.75 -14.90 -0.42
CA MET A 732 -5.24 -14.75 -1.79
C MET A 732 -4.42 -15.97 -2.22
N LEU A 733 -3.62 -16.55 -1.31
CA LEU A 733 -2.86 -17.76 -1.59
C LEU A 733 -3.78 -18.98 -1.78
N GLU A 734 -4.78 -19.16 -0.91
CA GLU A 734 -5.79 -20.23 -1.00
C GLU A 734 -6.57 -20.15 -2.32
N ASN A 735 -7.11 -18.98 -2.67
CA ASN A 735 -7.77 -18.75 -3.95
C ASN A 735 -6.85 -19.11 -5.13
N SER A 736 -5.56 -18.76 -5.07
CA SER A 736 -4.59 -19.06 -6.12
C SER A 736 -4.20 -20.55 -6.24
N GLN A 737 -4.50 -21.38 -5.23
CA GLN A 737 -4.33 -22.83 -5.27
C GLN A 737 -5.57 -23.53 -5.88
N VAL A 738 -6.77 -23.01 -5.63
CA VAL A 738 -8.02 -23.54 -6.23
C VAL A 738 -7.96 -23.52 -7.76
N TYR A 739 -7.43 -22.46 -8.37
CA TYR A 739 -7.26 -22.39 -9.83
C TYR A 739 -6.24 -23.37 -10.42
N MET A 740 -5.32 -23.94 -9.63
CA MET A 740 -4.36 -24.94 -10.10
C MET A 740 -4.91 -26.37 -10.04
N ASN A 741 -5.79 -26.65 -9.08
CA ASN A 741 -6.31 -27.99 -8.85
C ASN A 741 -7.38 -28.41 -9.89
N ILE A 742 -7.81 -27.47 -10.75
CA ILE A 742 -8.70 -27.71 -11.90
C ILE A 742 -7.88 -28.06 -13.17
N THR A 743 -6.54 -27.92 -13.14
CA THR A 743 -5.65 -28.11 -14.30
C THR A 743 -4.70 -29.31 -14.18
N VAL A 744 -5.01 -30.30 -13.33
CA VAL A 744 -4.19 -31.53 -13.19
C VAL A 744 -5.00 -32.76 -13.64
N GLN A 745 -5.33 -32.80 -14.93
CA GLN A 745 -5.69 -34.04 -15.64
C GLN A 745 -5.55 -33.91 -17.18
N GLU A 746 -4.43 -33.35 -17.65
CA GLU A 746 -3.95 -33.54 -19.02
C GLU A 746 -2.53 -34.13 -19.00
N GLU A 747 -2.44 -35.42 -18.65
CA GLU A 747 -1.31 -36.24 -19.11
C GLU A 747 -1.59 -36.76 -20.52
N SER A 748 -0.52 -36.86 -21.32
CA SER A 748 -0.44 -37.35 -22.72
C SER A 748 -0.69 -36.32 -23.83
N PHE A 749 0.39 -35.66 -24.28
CA PHE A 749 0.81 -35.64 -25.69
C PHE A 749 2.21 -35.02 -25.89
N TYR A 750 3.27 -35.73 -25.48
CA TYR A 750 4.56 -35.65 -26.17
C TYR A 750 5.09 -37.07 -26.40
N SER A 751 5.59 -37.29 -27.60
CA SER A 751 5.89 -38.61 -28.17
C SER A 751 7.01 -39.34 -27.43
N GLU A 752 6.85 -40.66 -27.33
CA GLU A 752 7.99 -41.59 -27.17
C GLU A 752 9.03 -41.30 -28.25
N ILE A 753 10.27 -41.03 -27.83
CA ILE A 753 11.44 -41.18 -28.70
C ILE A 753 12.26 -42.29 -28.07
N ASP A 754 12.14 -43.47 -28.67
CA ASP A 754 13.00 -44.62 -28.43
C ASP A 754 14.41 -44.29 -28.95
N HIS A 755 15.43 -44.51 -28.11
CA HIS A 755 16.82 -44.53 -28.54
C HIS A 755 17.69 -45.36 -27.58
N ASP A 756 17.53 -46.68 -27.68
CA ASP A 756 18.71 -47.53 -27.72
C ASP A 756 19.62 -47.15 -28.93
N ARG A 757 20.92 -47.43 -28.79
CA ARG A 757 22.06 -47.04 -29.68
C ARG A 757 22.45 -45.55 -29.52
N GLU A 758 23.67 -45.20 -29.13
CA GLU A 758 24.96 -45.77 -29.55
C GLU A 758 26.01 -45.77 -28.42
N ASN A 759 26.83 -46.83 -28.39
CA ASN A 759 28.01 -46.93 -27.54
C ASN A 759 29.15 -47.54 -28.35
N SER A 760 29.86 -46.71 -29.13
CA SER A 760 31.08 -47.12 -29.83
C SER A 760 31.91 -45.94 -30.36
N ASN A 761 33.17 -45.87 -29.91
CA ASN A 761 34.33 -45.25 -30.59
C ASN A 761 34.33 -43.71 -30.74
N SER A 762 35.47 -43.01 -30.74
CA SER A 762 36.85 -43.32 -30.28
C SER A 762 37.72 -42.05 -30.38
N ASN A 763 38.80 -41.98 -29.60
CA ASN A 763 40.00 -41.14 -29.76
C ASN A 763 40.14 -40.29 -31.05
N SER A 764 40.44 -38.99 -30.90
CA SER A 764 41.76 -38.41 -31.28
C SER A 764 41.78 -36.87 -31.23
N SER A 765 42.98 -36.32 -30.97
CA SER A 765 43.37 -34.89 -31.04
C SER A 765 43.03 -34.02 -29.83
#